data_AF-A0A1H3DPX2-F1
#
_entry.id   AF-A0A1H3DPX2-F1
#
_cell.length_a   1.000
_cell.length_b   1.000
_cell.length_c   1.000
_cell.angle_alpha   90.00
_cell.angle_beta   90.00
_cell.angle_gamma   90.00
#
_symmetry.space_group_name_H-M   'P 1'
#
loop_
_entity.id
_entity.type
_entity.pdbx_description
1 polymer ?
#
loop_
_entity_poly.entity_id
_entity_poly.type
_entity_poly.pdbx_seq_one_letter_code
_entity_poly.pdbx_strand_id
1 'polypeptide(L)'
;MNSGNDFASRFFTQVVRWRWPILLLSLVLVAAAGSQLGRMQKNTQADAYISADNPALIYRIAVEERFNLKDPIVIAVVDDRQDGVYHSETLTLVRWLSTGLKTVANIDPDGITSLATESNIEGDAAGMAVEKFLDGTLSDAHVDWIREGIAHFPLYQGSLVARDSSTTLIVAELLDEHDAEATYQRVMALVQEAPAVAGVQLHVAGEGAVAGYLSSYIDQDARRLNPLAGLIITIILVVAFLTPRAALIPNLVVAGTVATTLGVMAWLGVEFYVITNGLIVCMIGIAVADSVHIFSEYYLSEPPASDNPVADHRARIVQTMVRMWRPVTLTTLTTAAGFLALYPSNDMPPLQYFGVFGALAVVVAWMLSLLVIPALLAVLRFRPSRRLQTPAARQSSSLLVRLLSLASLRRPRVTLLVGALVMLVAVVGTTRVVVNEERIENFQHHEPIYQADQIINQRMDGSHYLDVVIETDTPEGLYDPAVLRQIEALQRFLESQPGVAGSTSIVDYIKQMNKAVNEDDERYFRIPDDGNLIAQLFLLYSASADPTDFENRIDSPRQTALVRASLQAGSYLISRDLVPVVEQYLQSHFDGAVKANLSGRVNVDYHWIGGIAASHLSSVLISFLAVLAMAALLFRSLTAGFMAALPVGLAILVIYAVMAVKGIWLGVGTSMFAAIAIGLGVDFAIHTLDRLRQELSAQGGATVAERITVVFASTGRALWYNLLAVALGFGVLMTSQVPPLVNFGLLVALSVSIAFVASLVLLPALAVVLRPAFLFGQSGSLLKTAAWVALLVAIAGSIQLANAAGERPEVMTIIERMNAREDGETVRRDMVLTLTDRHGNERVEQTRSFRRYEGETKKTVIFYTEPASVGGTGFLTWDYPEADRDDDQWLYLPALRKVRRISASDRGDYFLGTDFTYEEIKKESKIEARDYDFSLRGEELVDGHHTWVVEAVPRTPDIAAELGYSRILLRIDSAIWMPRLWEFWDEAGNDLKTVHATRIEQVDGIWSVLDIQAENHKTGHITRMQFVDTDYHAEVPSRLFETHALTRGY
;
A
#
# COMPACT_ATOMS: atom_id res chain seq x y z
N MET A 1 -52.89 29.50 7.00
CA MET A 1 -52.70 28.85 5.68
C MET A 1 -51.37 29.35 5.15
N ASN A 2 -50.43 28.46 4.82
CA ASN A 2 -49.01 28.81 4.75
C ASN A 2 -48.50 28.88 3.30
N SER A 3 -47.76 29.94 2.99
CA SER A 3 -47.19 30.25 1.66
C SER A 3 -46.28 29.16 1.09
N GLY A 4 -45.59 28.38 1.93
CA GLY A 4 -44.67 27.32 1.49
C GLY A 4 -45.32 26.22 0.63
N ASN A 5 -46.60 25.91 0.84
CA ASN A 5 -47.29 24.88 0.05
C ASN A 5 -47.59 25.33 -1.38
N ASP A 6 -47.75 26.64 -1.60
CA ASP A 6 -47.99 27.22 -2.93
C ASP A 6 -46.72 27.15 -3.78
N PHE A 7 -45.55 27.50 -3.22
CA PHE A 7 -44.26 27.34 -3.89
C PHE A 7 -43.99 25.90 -4.32
N ALA A 8 -44.12 24.93 -3.40
CA ALA A 8 -43.88 23.51 -3.71
C ALA A 8 -44.86 22.99 -4.79
N SER A 9 -46.13 23.39 -4.71
CA SER A 9 -47.15 23.02 -5.72
C SER A 9 -46.80 23.55 -7.12
N ARG A 10 -46.38 24.83 -7.22
CA ARG A 10 -45.93 25.43 -8.48
C ARG A 10 -44.69 24.73 -9.03
N PHE A 11 -43.69 24.48 -8.19
CA PHE A 11 -42.45 23.80 -8.57
C PHE A 11 -42.72 22.41 -9.16
N PHE A 12 -43.43 21.53 -8.44
CA PHE A 12 -43.72 20.18 -8.95
C PHE A 12 -44.68 20.17 -10.14
N THR A 13 -45.59 21.15 -10.24
CA THR A 13 -46.40 21.35 -11.46
C THR A 13 -45.51 21.70 -12.66
N GLN A 14 -44.46 22.50 -12.46
CA GLN A 14 -43.50 22.85 -13.50
C GLN A 14 -42.59 21.67 -13.87
N VAL A 15 -42.12 20.87 -12.90
CA VAL A 15 -41.41 19.60 -13.15
C VAL A 15 -42.25 18.64 -14.00
N VAL A 16 -43.52 18.43 -13.65
CA VAL A 16 -44.45 17.56 -14.39
C VAL A 16 -44.76 18.10 -15.80
N ARG A 17 -44.67 19.42 -16.02
CA ARG A 17 -44.80 20.08 -17.33
C ARG A 17 -43.53 19.95 -18.19
N TRP A 18 -42.35 20.15 -17.60
CA TRP A 18 -41.03 20.16 -18.26
C TRP A 18 -40.30 18.81 -18.22
N ARG A 19 -41.05 17.72 -17.95
CA ARG A 19 -40.54 16.35 -17.78
C ARG A 19 -39.56 15.87 -18.87
N TRP A 20 -39.78 16.20 -20.15
CA TRP A 20 -38.90 15.71 -21.22
C TRP A 20 -37.50 16.34 -21.18
N PRO A 21 -37.35 17.69 -21.15
CA PRO A 21 -36.08 18.34 -20.84
C PRO A 21 -35.40 17.84 -19.56
N ILE A 22 -36.16 17.62 -18.48
CA ILE A 22 -35.61 17.14 -17.20
C ILE A 22 -35.01 15.73 -17.36
N LEU A 23 -35.76 14.80 -17.96
CA LEU A 23 -35.28 13.43 -18.18
C LEU A 23 -34.07 13.37 -19.12
N LEU A 24 -34.05 14.20 -20.17
CA LEU A 24 -32.92 14.28 -21.10
C LEU A 24 -31.68 14.86 -20.42
N LEU A 25 -31.81 15.95 -19.65
CA LEU A 25 -30.70 16.55 -18.91
C LEU A 25 -30.15 15.59 -17.85
N SER A 26 -31.01 14.93 -17.07
CA SER A 26 -30.58 13.93 -16.09
C SER A 26 -29.87 12.75 -16.76
N LEU A 27 -30.36 12.26 -17.90
CA LEU A 27 -29.70 11.19 -18.66
C LEU A 27 -28.33 11.61 -19.19
N VAL A 28 -28.20 12.83 -19.71
CA VAL A 28 -26.91 13.38 -20.19
C VAL A 28 -25.91 13.54 -19.04
N LEU A 29 -26.34 14.03 -17.87
CA LEU A 29 -25.46 14.17 -16.70
C LEU A 29 -25.00 12.81 -16.15
N VAL A 30 -25.92 11.84 -16.03
CA VAL A 30 -25.59 10.46 -15.61
C VAL A 30 -24.65 9.79 -16.61
N ALA A 31 -24.87 9.96 -17.91
CA ALA A 31 -23.99 9.39 -18.94
C ALA A 31 -22.62 10.08 -19.00
N ALA A 32 -22.55 11.40 -18.81
CA ALA A 32 -21.30 12.16 -18.77
C ALA A 32 -20.42 11.71 -17.58
N ALA A 33 -20.98 11.64 -16.37
CA ALA A 33 -20.26 11.12 -15.22
C ALA A 33 -19.90 9.63 -15.39
N GLY A 34 -20.87 8.80 -15.78
CA GLY A 34 -20.65 7.35 -15.99
C GLY A 34 -19.60 7.02 -17.05
N SER A 35 -19.33 7.93 -18.01
CA SER A 35 -18.25 7.75 -18.99
C SER A 35 -16.84 7.73 -18.37
N GLN A 36 -16.67 8.28 -17.16
CA GLN A 36 -15.38 8.39 -16.49
C GLN A 36 -15.01 7.14 -15.67
N LEU A 37 -15.93 6.18 -15.49
CA LEU A 37 -15.71 4.97 -14.68
C LEU A 37 -14.50 4.12 -15.16
N GLY A 38 -14.15 4.18 -16.44
CA GLY A 38 -12.96 3.52 -17.00
C GLY A 38 -11.62 4.16 -16.61
N ARG A 39 -11.62 5.21 -15.77
CA ARG A 39 -10.42 5.85 -15.19
C ARG A 39 -10.26 5.56 -13.70
N MET A 40 -11.09 4.68 -13.13
CA MET A 40 -11.04 4.35 -11.71
C MET A 40 -9.79 3.52 -11.39
N GLN A 41 -8.81 4.12 -10.70
CA GLN A 41 -7.69 3.38 -10.11
C GLN A 41 -8.15 2.72 -8.79
N LYS A 42 -7.51 1.61 -8.41
CA LYS A 42 -7.75 0.89 -7.14
C LYS A 42 -6.54 1.08 -6.24
N ASN A 43 -6.76 1.20 -4.93
CA ASN A 43 -5.68 1.15 -3.95
C ASN A 43 -6.04 0.15 -2.83
N THR A 44 -5.11 -0.76 -2.53
CA THR A 44 -5.26 -1.86 -1.56
C THR A 44 -4.12 -1.95 -0.54
N GLN A 45 -3.18 -1.00 -0.60
CA GLN A 45 -2.01 -0.90 0.29
C GLN A 45 -2.45 -0.79 1.76
N ALA A 46 -1.56 -1.12 2.70
CA ALA A 46 -1.79 -0.83 4.11
C ALA A 46 -1.71 0.69 4.39
N ASP A 47 -0.76 1.39 3.76
CA ASP A 47 -0.51 2.82 4.00
C ASP A 47 -1.59 3.75 3.47
N ALA A 48 -2.37 3.30 2.48
CA ALA A 48 -3.54 4.01 1.98
C ALA A 48 -4.61 4.28 3.07
N TYR A 49 -4.56 3.61 4.22
CA TYR A 49 -5.43 3.88 5.38
C TYR A 49 -4.90 4.95 6.34
N ILE A 50 -3.65 5.39 6.15
CA ILE A 50 -2.92 6.31 7.03
C ILE A 50 -2.89 7.70 6.38
N SER A 51 -2.87 8.77 7.18
CA SER A 51 -2.65 10.12 6.66
C SER A 51 -1.19 10.32 6.24
N ALA A 52 -0.96 10.97 5.10
CA ALA A 52 0.38 11.25 4.56
C ALA A 52 1.23 12.21 5.43
N ASP A 53 0.66 12.84 6.45
CA ASP A 53 1.37 13.64 7.45
C ASP A 53 1.73 12.88 8.73
N ASN A 54 1.45 11.57 8.80
CA ASN A 54 1.79 10.73 9.96
C ASN A 54 3.33 10.57 10.09
N PRO A 55 3.96 11.00 11.21
CA PRO A 55 5.41 10.93 11.37
C PRO A 55 6.00 9.52 11.27
N ALA A 56 5.28 8.49 11.71
CA ALA A 56 5.75 7.11 11.62
C ALA A 56 5.75 6.60 10.16
N LEU A 57 4.76 7.00 9.36
CA LEU A 57 4.73 6.69 7.93
C LEU A 57 5.81 7.46 7.17
N ILE A 58 5.99 8.76 7.45
CA ILE A 58 7.05 9.58 6.84
C ILE A 58 8.43 8.99 7.16
N TYR A 59 8.67 8.58 8.41
CA TYR A 59 9.95 7.96 8.78
C TYR A 59 10.11 6.56 8.19
N ARG A 60 9.05 5.74 8.10
CA ARG A 60 9.10 4.47 7.38
C ARG A 60 9.47 4.68 5.92
N ILE A 61 8.80 5.57 5.19
CA ILE A 61 9.10 5.87 3.78
C ILE A 61 10.57 6.32 3.63
N ALA A 62 11.07 7.21 4.49
CA ALA A 62 12.47 7.64 4.45
C ALA A 62 13.49 6.52 4.76
N VAL A 63 13.08 5.45 5.45
CA VAL A 63 13.90 4.27 5.76
C VAL A 63 13.78 3.21 4.66
N GLU A 64 12.60 3.06 4.06
CA GLU A 64 12.35 2.18 2.91
C GLU A 64 12.98 2.70 1.63
N GLU A 65 13.02 4.02 1.45
CA GLU A 65 13.93 4.69 0.54
C GLU A 65 15.38 4.34 0.92
N ARG A 66 15.89 4.79 2.07
CA ARG A 66 17.33 4.70 2.46
C ARG A 66 17.97 3.31 2.33
N PHE A 67 17.21 2.25 2.65
CA PHE A 67 17.72 0.88 2.66
C PHE A 67 17.09 0.01 1.55
N ASN A 68 16.41 0.60 0.56
CA ASN A 68 15.64 -0.09 -0.48
C ASN A 68 14.87 -1.32 0.06
N LEU A 69 13.86 -1.05 0.90
CA LEU A 69 13.03 -2.07 1.54
C LEU A 69 11.59 -1.92 1.03
N LYS A 70 11.01 -2.96 0.43
CA LYS A 70 9.65 -2.91 -0.16
C LYS A 70 8.78 -4.04 0.38
N ASP A 71 7.46 -3.90 0.34
CA ASP A 71 6.53 -4.96 0.76
C ASP A 71 6.54 -6.11 -0.29
N PRO A 72 7.03 -7.32 0.04
CA PRO A 72 7.36 -8.32 -0.97
C PRO A 72 6.24 -9.33 -1.24
N ILE A 73 6.37 -10.08 -2.34
CA ILE A 73 5.78 -11.41 -2.49
C ILE A 73 6.79 -12.45 -1.97
N VAL A 74 6.32 -13.42 -1.20
CA VAL A 74 7.14 -14.51 -0.64
C VAL A 74 6.60 -15.84 -1.15
N ILE A 75 7.46 -16.64 -1.79
CA ILE A 75 7.17 -18.04 -2.12
C ILE A 75 7.90 -18.93 -1.10
N ALA A 76 7.16 -19.75 -0.37
CA ALA A 76 7.72 -20.77 0.50
C ALA A 76 7.73 -22.13 -0.22
N VAL A 77 8.93 -22.72 -0.32
CA VAL A 77 9.16 -24.07 -0.84
C VAL A 77 9.30 -25.01 0.35
N VAL A 78 8.27 -25.82 0.59
CA VAL A 78 8.15 -26.72 1.75
C VAL A 78 8.47 -28.15 1.31
N ASP A 79 9.42 -28.81 1.97
CA ASP A 79 9.83 -30.18 1.68
C ASP A 79 9.86 -31.00 2.99
N ASP A 80 8.78 -31.77 3.22
CA ASP A 80 8.61 -32.61 4.42
C ASP A 80 9.32 -33.98 4.29
N ARG A 81 10.22 -34.15 3.31
CA ARG A 81 11.05 -35.36 3.15
C ARG A 81 12.20 -35.38 4.17
N GLN A 82 12.81 -36.55 4.35
CA GLN A 82 14.05 -36.66 5.13
C GLN A 82 15.12 -35.76 4.51
N ASP A 83 15.89 -35.05 5.34
CA ASP A 83 16.93 -34.08 4.94
C ASP A 83 16.37 -32.79 4.27
N GLY A 84 15.04 -32.63 4.24
CA GLY A 84 14.35 -31.36 4.01
C GLY A 84 14.58 -30.76 2.62
N VAL A 85 14.81 -29.46 2.54
CA VAL A 85 15.05 -28.75 1.27
C VAL A 85 16.36 -29.13 0.58
N TYR A 86 17.28 -29.84 1.26
CA TYR A 86 18.59 -30.25 0.73
C TYR A 86 18.50 -31.50 -0.17
N HIS A 87 17.59 -31.44 -1.15
CA HIS A 87 17.52 -32.35 -2.29
C HIS A 87 17.90 -31.60 -3.57
N SER A 88 18.72 -32.20 -4.44
CA SER A 88 19.08 -31.61 -5.74
C SER A 88 17.85 -31.23 -6.58
N GLU A 89 16.76 -32.01 -6.51
CA GLU A 89 15.45 -31.69 -7.12
C GLU A 89 14.84 -30.38 -6.59
N THR A 90 14.82 -30.19 -5.27
CA THR A 90 14.20 -29.04 -4.60
C THR A 90 15.03 -27.78 -4.76
N LEU A 91 16.36 -27.91 -4.69
CA LEU A 91 17.29 -26.81 -4.96
C LEU A 91 17.27 -26.39 -6.44
N THR A 92 17.08 -27.34 -7.37
CA THR A 92 16.82 -27.02 -8.78
C THR A 92 15.50 -26.26 -8.96
N LEU A 93 14.44 -26.64 -8.23
CA LEU A 93 13.15 -25.95 -8.25
C LEU A 93 13.25 -24.53 -7.67
N VAL A 94 14.01 -24.32 -6.59
CA VAL A 94 14.31 -22.99 -6.04
C VAL A 94 15.03 -22.13 -7.06
N ARG A 95 16.10 -22.65 -7.68
CA ARG A 95 16.83 -21.95 -8.75
C ARG A 95 15.90 -21.55 -9.91
N TRP A 96 15.06 -22.49 -10.38
CA TRP A 96 14.11 -22.25 -11.46
C TRP A 96 13.08 -21.17 -11.12
N LEU A 97 12.53 -21.18 -9.89
CA LEU A 97 11.57 -20.18 -9.43
C LEU A 97 12.23 -18.78 -9.33
N SER A 98 13.42 -18.66 -8.75
CA SER A 98 14.14 -17.38 -8.65
C SER A 98 14.51 -16.81 -10.02
N THR A 99 15.03 -17.62 -10.95
CA THR A 99 15.30 -17.18 -12.33
C THR A 99 14.00 -16.81 -13.07
N GLY A 100 12.91 -17.56 -12.85
CA GLY A 100 11.61 -17.25 -13.42
C GLY A 100 11.05 -15.90 -12.93
N LEU A 101 11.21 -15.59 -11.64
CA LEU A 101 10.75 -14.34 -11.04
C LEU A 101 11.42 -13.10 -11.64
N LYS A 102 12.71 -13.17 -12.02
CA LYS A 102 13.40 -12.09 -12.75
C LYS A 102 12.73 -11.72 -14.09
N THR A 103 11.90 -12.61 -14.66
CA THR A 103 11.13 -12.33 -15.90
C THR A 103 9.71 -11.85 -15.65
N VAL A 104 9.24 -11.83 -14.39
CA VAL A 104 7.89 -11.37 -14.04
C VAL A 104 7.89 -9.85 -14.01
N ALA A 105 7.30 -9.22 -15.03
CA ALA A 105 7.11 -7.78 -15.05
C ALA A 105 6.46 -7.27 -13.75
N ASN A 106 7.03 -6.21 -13.19
CA ASN A 106 6.72 -5.62 -11.87
C ASN A 106 7.20 -6.43 -10.63
N ILE A 107 8.11 -7.39 -10.82
CA ILE A 107 9.08 -7.80 -9.78
C ILE A 107 10.37 -7.01 -10.00
N ASP A 108 11.04 -6.64 -8.92
CA ASP A 108 12.40 -6.12 -8.91
C ASP A 108 13.39 -7.27 -9.13
N PRO A 109 14.16 -7.34 -10.25
CA PRO A 109 14.99 -8.50 -10.56
C PRO A 109 16.18 -8.70 -9.62
N ASP A 110 16.55 -7.63 -8.91
CA ASP A 110 17.73 -7.56 -8.05
C ASP A 110 17.28 -7.57 -6.57
N GLY A 111 16.07 -7.05 -6.27
CA GLY A 111 15.30 -7.29 -5.04
C GLY A 111 14.72 -8.71 -4.88
N ILE A 112 15.47 -9.76 -5.26
CA ILE A 112 15.10 -11.18 -5.05
C ILE A 112 16.10 -11.84 -4.10
N THR A 113 15.68 -12.12 -2.86
CA THR A 113 16.45 -12.87 -1.86
C THR A 113 16.02 -14.33 -1.83
N SER A 114 16.97 -15.24 -2.08
CA SER A 114 16.75 -16.69 -2.18
C SER A 114 18.07 -17.44 -2.06
N LEU A 115 18.06 -18.77 -1.86
CA LEU A 115 19.27 -19.59 -2.03
C LEU A 115 19.88 -19.52 -3.45
N ALA A 116 19.17 -18.97 -4.44
CA ALA A 116 19.66 -18.77 -5.81
C ALA A 116 20.27 -17.38 -6.06
N THR A 117 20.33 -16.53 -5.04
CA THR A 117 20.86 -15.16 -5.12
C THR A 117 21.81 -14.82 -3.96
N GLU A 118 21.58 -15.39 -2.79
CA GLU A 118 22.44 -15.22 -1.60
C GLU A 118 23.75 -16.03 -1.70
N SER A 119 24.80 -15.51 -1.05
CA SER A 119 26.15 -16.08 -1.06
C SER A 119 26.56 -16.69 0.29
N ASN A 120 27.26 -17.82 0.21
CA ASN A 120 28.04 -18.33 1.34
C ASN A 120 29.29 -17.44 1.55
N ILE A 121 29.79 -17.39 2.78
CA ILE A 121 31.03 -16.70 3.15
C ILE A 121 31.87 -17.68 3.97
N GLU A 122 32.94 -18.21 3.38
CA GLU A 122 33.75 -19.28 3.98
C GLU A 122 35.27 -19.05 3.87
N GLY A 123 36.04 -19.80 4.64
CA GLY A 123 37.46 -19.59 4.87
C GLY A 123 38.34 -20.77 4.46
N ASP A 124 39.09 -20.63 3.37
CA ASP A 124 40.04 -21.63 2.89
C ASP A 124 41.51 -21.28 3.23
N ALA A 125 42.46 -22.09 2.73
CA ALA A 125 43.88 -21.86 2.90
C ALA A 125 44.45 -20.67 2.07
N ALA A 126 43.72 -20.17 1.07
CA ALA A 126 44.10 -19.00 0.26
C ALA A 126 43.48 -17.69 0.79
N GLY A 127 42.21 -17.71 1.18
CA GLY A 127 41.35 -16.52 1.15
C GLY A 127 40.23 -16.47 2.19
N MET A 128 39.24 -15.65 1.84
CA MET A 128 37.85 -15.78 2.22
C MET A 128 37.13 -15.91 0.86
N ALA A 129 36.35 -16.95 0.66
CA ALA A 129 35.56 -17.14 -0.55
C ALA A 129 34.15 -16.58 -0.33
N VAL A 130 33.57 -16.00 -1.38
CA VAL A 130 32.17 -15.58 -1.44
C VAL A 130 31.58 -16.23 -2.69
N GLU A 131 30.73 -17.23 -2.51
CA GLU A 131 30.20 -18.05 -3.60
C GLU A 131 28.67 -18.25 -3.43
N LYS A 132 27.90 -18.06 -4.50
CA LYS A 132 26.43 -18.18 -4.45
C LYS A 132 26.02 -19.64 -4.21
N PHE A 133 25.12 -19.87 -3.26
CA PHE A 133 24.78 -21.23 -2.81
C PHE A 133 24.36 -22.16 -3.98
N LEU A 134 23.63 -21.62 -4.97
CA LEU A 134 23.14 -22.38 -6.12
C LEU A 134 23.81 -22.02 -7.44
N ASP A 135 25.07 -21.59 -7.46
CA ASP A 135 25.86 -21.64 -8.70
C ASP A 135 26.35 -23.07 -9.00
N GLY A 136 26.85 -23.30 -10.22
CA GLY A 136 27.36 -24.61 -10.65
C GLY A 136 26.32 -25.75 -10.67
N THR A 137 26.82 -27.00 -10.61
CA THR A 137 26.03 -28.24 -10.77
C THR A 137 25.75 -28.92 -9.43
N LEU A 138 24.47 -29.13 -9.11
CA LEU A 138 23.98 -29.74 -7.87
C LEU A 138 24.25 -31.26 -7.77
N SER A 139 25.53 -31.61 -7.65
CA SER A 139 25.99 -32.92 -7.20
C SER A 139 25.77 -33.10 -5.70
N ASP A 140 25.74 -34.35 -5.21
CA ASP A 140 25.52 -34.66 -3.79
C ASP A 140 26.50 -33.88 -2.87
N ALA A 141 27.77 -33.76 -3.26
CA ALA A 141 28.78 -33.01 -2.52
C ALA A 141 28.52 -31.49 -2.47
N HIS A 142 27.95 -30.91 -3.54
CA HIS A 142 27.53 -29.51 -3.56
C HIS A 142 26.31 -29.29 -2.68
N VAL A 143 25.37 -30.24 -2.67
CA VAL A 143 24.19 -30.19 -1.79
C VAL A 143 24.57 -30.32 -0.31
N ASP A 144 25.55 -31.17 0.01
CA ASP A 144 26.13 -31.26 1.36
C ASP A 144 26.88 -29.96 1.73
N TRP A 145 27.62 -29.34 0.80
CA TRP A 145 28.26 -28.03 1.02
C TRP A 145 27.24 -26.90 1.32
N ILE A 146 26.14 -26.80 0.56
CA ILE A 146 25.05 -25.86 0.86
C ILE A 146 24.48 -26.11 2.27
N ARG A 147 24.26 -27.38 2.62
CA ARG A 147 23.76 -27.76 3.95
C ARG A 147 24.71 -27.34 5.06
N GLU A 148 26.01 -27.56 4.89
CA GLU A 148 27.02 -27.15 5.87
C GLU A 148 27.20 -25.62 5.93
N GLY A 149 27.16 -24.90 4.81
CA GLY A 149 27.20 -23.43 4.79
C GLY A 149 26.02 -22.81 5.54
N ILE A 150 24.78 -23.22 5.24
CA ILE A 150 23.58 -22.76 5.97
C ILE A 150 23.62 -23.18 7.45
N ALA A 151 24.15 -24.37 7.78
CA ALA A 151 24.30 -24.80 9.17
C ALA A 151 25.33 -23.97 9.96
N HIS A 152 26.38 -23.48 9.29
CA HIS A 152 27.48 -22.73 9.90
C HIS A 152 27.36 -21.20 9.77
N PHE A 153 26.35 -20.68 9.06
CA PHE A 153 26.04 -19.26 8.94
C PHE A 153 24.63 -18.97 9.52
N PRO A 154 24.51 -18.69 10.85
CA PRO A 154 23.22 -18.62 11.54
C PRO A 154 22.23 -17.57 11.03
N LEU A 155 22.70 -16.57 10.27
CA LEU A 155 21.90 -15.50 9.70
C LEU A 155 20.73 -16.02 8.85
N TYR A 156 20.96 -17.07 8.07
CA TYR A 156 19.96 -17.64 7.16
C TYR A 156 18.98 -18.62 7.84
N GLN A 157 19.26 -19.04 9.08
CA GLN A 157 18.43 -19.99 9.81
C GLN A 157 17.26 -19.29 10.49
N GLY A 158 16.04 -19.62 10.05
CA GLY A 158 14.78 -19.00 10.48
C GLY A 158 14.36 -17.81 9.61
N SER A 159 15.30 -17.12 8.96
CA SER A 159 15.02 -16.00 8.04
C SER A 159 14.79 -16.46 6.59
N LEU A 160 15.64 -17.37 6.08
CA LEU A 160 15.65 -17.82 4.69
C LEU A 160 15.38 -19.32 4.57
N VAL A 161 15.97 -20.14 5.45
CA VAL A 161 15.76 -21.58 5.56
C VAL A 161 15.27 -21.91 6.97
N ALA A 162 14.22 -22.71 7.09
CA ALA A 162 13.66 -23.11 8.39
C ALA A 162 14.71 -23.82 9.27
N ARG A 163 14.60 -23.65 10.59
CA ARG A 163 15.57 -24.20 11.57
C ARG A 163 15.55 -25.74 11.64
N ASP A 164 14.51 -26.38 11.11
CA ASP A 164 14.40 -27.83 10.91
C ASP A 164 14.73 -28.29 9.47
N SER A 165 15.19 -27.36 8.62
CA SER A 165 15.48 -27.54 7.19
C SER A 165 14.28 -27.91 6.30
N SER A 166 13.05 -27.86 6.82
CA SER A 166 11.84 -28.32 6.10
C SER A 166 11.24 -27.31 5.12
N THR A 167 11.76 -26.08 5.06
CA THR A 167 11.23 -25.00 4.22
C THR A 167 12.34 -24.01 3.86
N THR A 168 12.28 -23.44 2.66
CA THR A 168 13.09 -22.29 2.25
C THR A 168 12.20 -21.24 1.60
N LEU A 169 12.55 -19.97 1.77
CA LEU A 169 11.84 -18.83 1.17
C LEU A 169 12.53 -18.35 -0.12
N ILE A 170 11.71 -17.76 -0.98
CA ILE A 170 12.11 -16.91 -2.11
C ILE A 170 11.32 -15.61 -1.92
N VAL A 171 11.99 -14.53 -1.54
CA VAL A 171 11.42 -13.20 -1.34
C VAL A 171 11.65 -12.42 -2.63
N ALA A 172 10.62 -11.74 -3.14
CA ALA A 172 10.68 -10.94 -4.35
C ALA A 172 9.93 -9.62 -4.16
N GLU A 173 10.66 -8.51 -4.23
CA GLU A 173 10.09 -7.17 -4.09
C GLU A 173 9.34 -6.71 -5.35
N LEU A 174 8.40 -5.78 -5.20
CA LEU A 174 7.66 -5.16 -6.32
C LEU A 174 8.27 -3.80 -6.70
N LEU A 175 8.11 -3.40 -7.96
CA LEU A 175 8.50 -2.06 -8.42
C LEU A 175 7.38 -1.02 -8.23
N ASP A 176 6.11 -1.43 -8.41
CA ASP A 176 4.91 -0.63 -8.20
C ASP A 176 3.78 -1.49 -7.58
N GLU A 177 3.38 -1.18 -6.35
CA GLU A 177 2.30 -1.88 -5.66
C GLU A 177 0.91 -1.71 -6.31
N HIS A 178 0.70 -0.71 -7.17
CA HIS A 178 -0.58 -0.55 -7.88
C HIS A 178 -0.84 -1.67 -8.89
N ASP A 179 0.21 -2.24 -9.49
CA ASP A 179 0.13 -3.35 -10.43
C ASP A 179 0.22 -4.73 -9.74
N ALA A 180 0.21 -4.78 -8.39
CA ALA A 180 0.36 -5.99 -7.58
C ALA A 180 -0.66 -7.11 -7.89
N GLU A 181 -1.88 -6.77 -8.34
CA GLU A 181 -2.84 -7.78 -8.82
C GLU A 181 -2.30 -8.51 -10.06
N ALA A 182 -1.72 -7.77 -11.02
CA ALA A 182 -1.14 -8.36 -12.20
C ALA A 182 0.14 -9.14 -11.86
N THR A 183 1.00 -8.60 -10.97
CA THR A 183 2.19 -9.31 -10.47
C THR A 183 1.81 -10.63 -9.79
N TYR A 184 0.86 -10.61 -8.84
CA TYR A 184 0.42 -11.82 -8.14
C TYR A 184 -0.15 -12.87 -9.09
N GLN A 185 -0.95 -12.49 -10.10
CA GLN A 185 -1.44 -13.45 -11.10
C GLN A 185 -0.31 -14.01 -11.98
N ARG A 186 0.72 -13.22 -12.32
CA ARG A 186 1.93 -13.70 -13.04
C ARG A 186 2.73 -14.68 -12.18
N VAL A 187 2.97 -14.37 -10.89
CA VAL A 187 3.66 -15.27 -9.95
C VAL A 187 2.88 -16.55 -9.73
N MET A 188 1.56 -16.49 -9.56
CA MET A 188 0.71 -17.68 -9.43
C MET A 188 0.68 -18.53 -10.70
N ALA A 189 0.89 -17.95 -11.89
CA ALA A 189 1.07 -18.70 -13.13
C ALA A 189 2.44 -19.40 -13.17
N LEU A 190 3.53 -18.68 -12.83
CA LEU A 190 4.87 -19.25 -12.72
C LEU A 190 4.93 -20.45 -11.74
N VAL A 191 4.28 -20.32 -10.58
CA VAL A 191 4.14 -21.39 -9.57
C VAL A 191 3.31 -22.58 -10.07
N GLN A 192 2.38 -22.38 -11.02
CA GLN A 192 1.61 -23.46 -11.66
C GLN A 192 2.36 -24.13 -12.83
N GLU A 193 3.30 -23.43 -13.47
CA GLU A 193 4.17 -23.97 -14.51
C GLU A 193 5.44 -24.65 -13.94
N ALA A 194 5.69 -24.49 -12.64
CA ALA A 194 6.86 -25.00 -11.94
C ALA A 194 6.99 -26.54 -11.99
N PRO A 195 8.23 -27.09 -12.12
CA PRO A 195 8.46 -28.53 -12.12
C PRO A 195 7.93 -29.23 -10.86
N ALA A 196 7.01 -30.18 -11.04
CA ALA A 196 6.37 -30.90 -9.95
C ALA A 196 7.31 -31.93 -9.27
N VAL A 197 7.93 -31.53 -8.17
CA VAL A 197 8.79 -32.40 -7.33
C VAL A 197 7.93 -33.18 -6.31
N ALA A 198 8.14 -34.50 -6.22
CA ALA A 198 7.29 -35.37 -5.40
C ALA A 198 7.60 -35.25 -3.90
N GLY A 199 6.67 -34.64 -3.15
CA GLY A 199 6.78 -34.39 -1.71
C GLY A 199 6.91 -32.90 -1.36
N VAL A 200 7.24 -32.06 -2.34
CA VAL A 200 7.37 -30.61 -2.18
C VAL A 200 6.02 -29.92 -2.35
N GLN A 201 5.81 -28.83 -1.60
CA GLN A 201 4.65 -27.93 -1.73
C GLN A 201 5.13 -26.49 -1.92
N LEU A 202 4.40 -25.72 -2.74
CA LEU A 202 4.65 -24.30 -2.99
C LEU A 202 3.50 -23.49 -2.40
N HIS A 203 3.84 -22.51 -1.56
CA HIS A 203 2.89 -21.61 -0.89
C HIS A 203 3.28 -20.15 -1.18
N VAL A 204 2.32 -19.25 -1.39
CA VAL A 204 2.59 -17.83 -1.74
C VAL A 204 1.92 -16.90 -0.74
N ALA A 205 2.71 -16.01 -0.13
CA ALA A 205 2.31 -15.03 0.88
C ALA A 205 3.13 -13.74 0.75
N GLY A 206 3.28 -12.96 1.83
CA GLY A 206 3.88 -11.62 1.82
C GLY A 206 2.85 -10.52 1.54
N GLU A 207 3.11 -9.29 1.98
CA GLU A 207 2.14 -8.19 1.92
C GLU A 207 1.82 -7.78 0.46
N GLY A 208 2.80 -7.85 -0.45
CA GLY A 208 2.57 -7.66 -1.89
C GLY A 208 1.61 -8.71 -2.48
N ALA A 209 1.65 -9.95 -1.99
CA ALA A 209 0.67 -10.98 -2.36
C ALA A 209 -0.71 -10.71 -1.76
N VAL A 210 -0.78 -10.26 -0.51
CA VAL A 210 -2.04 -9.87 0.16
C VAL A 210 -2.73 -8.73 -0.60
N ALA A 211 -1.99 -7.70 -1.02
CA ALA A 211 -2.50 -6.59 -1.83
C ALA A 211 -3.06 -7.07 -3.18
N GLY A 212 -2.26 -7.83 -3.95
CA GLY A 212 -2.68 -8.37 -5.24
C GLY A 212 -3.89 -9.31 -5.16
N TYR A 213 -3.92 -10.17 -4.13
CA TYR A 213 -5.03 -11.07 -3.84
C TYR A 213 -6.31 -10.30 -3.50
N LEU A 214 -6.22 -9.31 -2.62
CA LEU A 214 -7.34 -8.47 -2.18
C LEU A 214 -7.91 -7.60 -3.32
N SER A 215 -7.07 -7.09 -4.21
CA SER A 215 -7.51 -6.35 -5.40
C SER A 215 -8.35 -7.23 -6.35
N SER A 216 -8.00 -8.51 -6.51
CA SER A 216 -8.78 -9.48 -7.28
C SER A 216 -10.15 -9.81 -6.65
N TYR A 217 -10.23 -9.78 -5.32
CA TYR A 217 -11.48 -9.94 -4.57
C TYR A 217 -12.41 -8.74 -4.75
N ILE A 218 -11.90 -7.51 -4.77
CA ILE A 218 -12.70 -6.30 -5.04
C ILE A 218 -13.41 -6.45 -6.40
N ASP A 219 -12.69 -6.91 -7.42
CA ASP A 219 -13.25 -7.10 -8.76
C ASP A 219 -14.32 -8.20 -8.81
N GLN A 220 -14.08 -9.33 -8.14
CA GLN A 220 -15.06 -10.42 -8.04
C GLN A 220 -16.32 -9.99 -7.28
N ASP A 221 -16.17 -9.33 -6.12
CA ASP A 221 -17.31 -8.84 -5.33
C ASP A 221 -18.03 -7.69 -6.03
N ALA A 222 -17.33 -6.79 -6.73
CA ALA A 222 -17.98 -5.74 -7.52
C ALA A 222 -18.87 -6.33 -8.63
N ARG A 223 -18.43 -7.41 -9.28
CA ARG A 223 -19.17 -8.16 -10.31
C ARG A 223 -20.31 -9.02 -9.74
N ARG A 224 -20.20 -9.49 -8.48
CA ARG A 224 -21.15 -10.42 -7.83
C ARG A 224 -22.17 -9.72 -6.92
N LEU A 225 -21.70 -8.91 -5.98
CA LEU A 225 -22.52 -8.31 -4.92
C LEU A 225 -23.42 -7.19 -5.44
N ASN A 226 -22.92 -6.33 -6.34
CA ASN A 226 -23.70 -5.19 -6.83
C ASN A 226 -24.95 -5.62 -7.64
N PRO A 227 -24.88 -6.59 -8.57
CA PRO A 227 -26.09 -7.15 -9.21
C PRO A 227 -27.01 -7.87 -8.21
N LEU A 228 -26.45 -8.57 -7.21
CA LEU A 228 -27.22 -9.29 -6.20
C LEU A 228 -27.99 -8.33 -5.27
N ALA A 229 -27.38 -7.24 -4.83
CA ALA A 229 -28.04 -6.17 -4.08
C ALA A 229 -29.16 -5.52 -4.89
N GLY A 230 -28.90 -5.18 -6.17
CA GLY A 230 -29.91 -4.66 -7.09
C GLY A 230 -31.07 -5.62 -7.33
N LEU A 231 -30.81 -6.93 -7.42
CA LEU A 231 -31.83 -7.98 -7.55
C LEU A 231 -32.68 -8.11 -6.28
N ILE A 232 -32.06 -8.15 -5.10
CA ILE A 232 -32.74 -8.23 -3.80
C ILE A 232 -33.65 -7.01 -3.60
N ILE A 233 -33.17 -5.81 -3.91
CA ILE A 233 -33.97 -4.58 -3.87
C ILE A 233 -35.11 -4.60 -4.90
N THR A 234 -34.86 -5.11 -6.11
CA THR A 234 -35.93 -5.31 -7.11
C THR A 234 -37.03 -6.21 -6.55
N ILE A 235 -36.68 -7.33 -5.92
CA ILE A 235 -37.62 -8.26 -5.27
C ILE A 235 -38.40 -7.55 -4.15
N ILE A 236 -37.72 -6.79 -3.28
CA ILE A 236 -38.34 -6.06 -2.16
C ILE A 236 -39.32 -5.01 -2.67
N LEU A 237 -38.98 -4.27 -3.73
CA LEU A 237 -39.87 -3.30 -4.38
C LEU A 237 -41.09 -3.98 -5.05
N VAL A 238 -40.89 -5.12 -5.71
CA VAL A 238 -42.00 -5.92 -6.28
C VAL A 238 -42.94 -6.40 -5.17
N VAL A 239 -42.41 -6.84 -4.02
CA VAL A 239 -43.20 -7.28 -2.85
C VAL A 239 -43.90 -6.12 -2.16
N ALA A 240 -43.25 -4.96 -2.01
CA ALA A 240 -43.81 -3.78 -1.34
C ALA A 240 -45.04 -3.21 -2.06
N PHE A 241 -45.01 -3.21 -3.41
CA PHE A 241 -46.04 -2.60 -4.26
C PHE A 241 -46.92 -3.60 -5.03
N LEU A 242 -46.59 -4.90 -4.96
CA LEU A 242 -47.28 -6.01 -5.63
C LEU A 242 -47.40 -5.80 -7.15
N THR A 243 -46.38 -5.23 -7.78
CA THR A 243 -46.27 -5.07 -9.24
C THR A 243 -44.81 -4.85 -9.67
N PRO A 244 -44.27 -5.62 -10.62
CA PRO A 244 -42.87 -5.47 -11.05
C PRO A 244 -42.62 -4.13 -11.76
N ARG A 245 -43.67 -3.52 -12.34
CA ARG A 245 -43.57 -2.22 -13.00
C ARG A 245 -43.26 -1.06 -12.03
N ALA A 246 -43.49 -1.23 -10.73
CA ALA A 246 -43.13 -0.23 -9.73
C ALA A 246 -41.62 -0.18 -9.43
N ALA A 247 -40.87 -1.28 -9.62
CA ALA A 247 -39.44 -1.34 -9.34
C ALA A 247 -38.57 -0.62 -10.39
N LEU A 248 -39.10 -0.40 -11.61
CA LEU A 248 -38.35 0.20 -12.71
C LEU A 248 -37.86 1.62 -12.41
N ILE A 249 -38.71 2.50 -11.86
CA ILE A 249 -38.34 3.89 -11.56
C ILE A 249 -37.29 3.97 -10.42
N PRO A 250 -37.49 3.32 -9.26
CA PRO A 250 -36.47 3.26 -8.20
C PRO A 250 -35.13 2.72 -8.70
N ASN A 251 -35.12 1.63 -9.48
CA ASN A 251 -33.87 1.05 -10.00
C ASN A 251 -33.13 2.00 -10.94
N LEU A 252 -33.83 2.84 -11.72
CA LEU A 252 -33.21 3.88 -12.54
C LEU A 252 -32.61 5.01 -11.70
N VAL A 253 -33.24 5.36 -10.57
CA VAL A 253 -32.69 6.33 -9.60
C VAL A 253 -31.44 5.76 -8.90
N VAL A 254 -31.48 4.50 -8.48
CA VAL A 254 -30.34 3.76 -7.92
C VAL A 254 -29.16 3.73 -8.90
N ALA A 255 -29.39 3.26 -10.13
CA ALA A 255 -28.34 3.17 -11.16
C ALA A 255 -27.76 4.55 -11.51
N GLY A 256 -28.61 5.58 -11.63
CA GLY A 256 -28.16 6.96 -11.83
C GLY A 256 -27.32 7.50 -10.69
N THR A 257 -27.68 7.19 -9.44
CA THR A 257 -26.94 7.60 -8.23
C THR A 257 -25.54 6.98 -8.20
N VAL A 258 -25.44 5.66 -8.40
CA VAL A 258 -24.16 4.95 -8.41
C VAL A 258 -23.27 5.43 -9.56
N ALA A 259 -23.79 5.46 -10.79
CA ALA A 259 -23.02 5.87 -11.97
C ALA A 259 -22.56 7.34 -11.91
N THR A 260 -23.36 8.24 -11.32
CA THR A 260 -22.96 9.64 -11.16
C THR A 260 -21.92 9.79 -10.05
N THR A 261 -22.09 9.13 -8.91
CA THR A 261 -21.19 9.31 -7.76
C THR A 261 -19.81 8.72 -8.04
N LEU A 262 -19.75 7.45 -8.49
CA LEU A 262 -18.49 6.81 -8.88
C LEU A 262 -17.88 7.48 -10.13
N GLY A 263 -18.71 7.97 -11.05
CA GLY A 263 -18.25 8.73 -12.22
C GLY A 263 -17.58 10.06 -11.86
N VAL A 264 -18.11 10.78 -10.86
CA VAL A 264 -17.46 11.99 -10.30
C VAL A 264 -16.22 11.63 -9.50
N MET A 265 -16.21 10.50 -8.79
CA MET A 265 -15.03 10.01 -8.05
C MET A 265 -13.85 9.73 -8.99
N ALA A 266 -14.08 8.96 -10.07
CA ALA A 266 -13.09 8.70 -11.12
C ALA A 266 -12.70 9.97 -11.90
N TRP A 267 -13.63 10.92 -12.10
CA TRP A 267 -13.32 12.20 -12.75
C TRP A 267 -12.38 13.08 -11.93
N LEU A 268 -12.45 12.99 -10.60
CA LEU A 268 -11.58 13.72 -9.67
C LEU A 268 -10.26 13.00 -9.36
N GLY A 269 -10.03 11.81 -9.92
CA GLY A 269 -8.81 11.02 -9.66
C GLY A 269 -8.73 10.45 -8.24
N VAL A 270 -9.85 10.26 -7.55
CA VAL A 270 -9.86 9.64 -6.21
C VAL A 270 -9.89 8.12 -6.34
N GLU A 271 -9.06 7.43 -5.58
CA GLU A 271 -8.83 5.98 -5.67
C GLU A 271 -9.98 5.13 -5.12
N PHE A 272 -10.17 3.94 -5.68
CA PHE A 272 -11.12 2.95 -5.20
C PHE A 272 -10.48 2.07 -4.11
N TYR A 273 -10.60 2.50 -2.85
CA TYR A 273 -10.24 1.67 -1.70
C TYR A 273 -11.18 0.46 -1.53
N VAL A 274 -10.68 -0.58 -0.87
CA VAL A 274 -11.42 -1.81 -0.47
C VAL A 274 -12.81 -1.48 0.10
N ILE A 275 -12.88 -0.51 1.02
CA ILE A 275 -14.10 -0.10 1.72
C ILE A 275 -15.12 0.61 0.81
N THR A 276 -14.69 1.17 -0.33
CA THR A 276 -15.55 1.89 -1.29
C THR A 276 -16.58 0.95 -1.92
N ASN A 277 -16.32 -0.36 -2.00
CA ASN A 277 -17.32 -1.35 -2.41
C ASN A 277 -18.52 -1.36 -1.44
N GLY A 278 -18.28 -1.18 -0.14
CA GLY A 278 -19.34 -0.98 0.87
C GLY A 278 -20.16 0.30 0.63
N LEU A 279 -19.55 1.35 0.06
CA LEU A 279 -20.26 2.60 -0.27
C LEU A 279 -21.34 2.36 -1.34
N ILE A 280 -21.06 1.52 -2.35
CA ILE A 280 -22.02 1.22 -3.43
C ILE A 280 -23.31 0.65 -2.84
N VAL A 281 -23.20 -0.28 -1.89
CA VAL A 281 -24.35 -0.84 -1.15
C VAL A 281 -25.06 0.22 -0.31
N CYS A 282 -24.34 1.17 0.29
CA CYS A 282 -24.95 2.35 0.94
C CYS A 282 -25.81 3.16 -0.05
N MET A 283 -25.25 3.54 -1.21
CA MET A 283 -25.95 4.33 -2.24
C MET A 283 -27.22 3.62 -2.70
N ILE A 284 -27.10 2.31 -2.95
CA ILE A 284 -28.18 1.42 -3.38
C ILE A 284 -29.33 1.40 -2.35
N GLY A 285 -29.03 1.31 -1.04
CA GLY A 285 -30.04 1.38 0.02
C GLY A 285 -30.71 2.76 0.13
N ILE A 286 -29.92 3.83 0.10
CA ILE A 286 -30.40 5.22 0.29
C ILE A 286 -31.34 5.64 -0.85
N ALA A 287 -30.98 5.40 -2.11
CA ALA A 287 -31.81 5.74 -3.26
C ALA A 287 -33.14 4.96 -3.30
N VAL A 288 -33.22 3.81 -2.63
CA VAL A 288 -34.45 3.04 -2.45
C VAL A 288 -35.33 3.62 -1.33
N ALA A 289 -34.77 4.16 -0.25
CA ALA A 289 -35.54 4.75 0.86
C ALA A 289 -36.49 5.86 0.38
N ASP A 290 -35.93 6.91 -0.25
CA ASP A 290 -36.69 8.01 -0.87
C ASP A 290 -37.77 7.50 -1.82
N SER A 291 -37.38 6.56 -2.69
CA SER A 291 -38.26 5.94 -3.68
C SER A 291 -39.43 5.21 -3.01
N VAL A 292 -39.19 4.42 -1.96
CA VAL A 292 -40.22 3.69 -1.22
C VAL A 292 -41.20 4.65 -0.54
N HIS A 293 -40.71 5.74 0.05
CA HIS A 293 -41.56 6.75 0.68
C HIS A 293 -42.43 7.51 -0.35
N ILE A 294 -41.85 7.97 -1.46
CA ILE A 294 -42.57 8.65 -2.53
C ILE A 294 -43.62 7.74 -3.18
N PHE A 295 -43.28 6.48 -3.50
CA PHE A 295 -44.23 5.53 -4.09
C PHE A 295 -45.33 5.11 -3.11
N SER A 296 -45.03 4.96 -1.81
CA SER A 296 -46.03 4.63 -0.79
C SER A 296 -47.08 5.75 -0.69
N GLU A 297 -46.67 7.01 -0.56
CA GLU A 297 -47.61 8.15 -0.52
C GLU A 297 -48.34 8.32 -1.87
N TYR A 298 -47.67 8.08 -3.01
CA TYR A 298 -48.33 8.11 -4.33
C TYR A 298 -49.47 7.09 -4.41
N TYR A 299 -49.26 5.87 -3.93
CA TYR A 299 -50.28 4.81 -3.98
C TYR A 299 -51.40 4.99 -2.95
N LEU A 300 -51.12 5.56 -1.78
CA LEU A 300 -52.13 5.89 -0.78
C LEU A 300 -53.00 7.09 -1.16
N SER A 301 -52.41 8.12 -1.78
CA SER A 301 -53.09 9.36 -2.19
C SER A 301 -54.25 9.12 -3.15
N GLU A 302 -55.35 9.82 -2.95
CA GLU A 302 -56.55 9.71 -3.79
C GLU A 302 -56.50 10.73 -4.93
N PRO A 303 -56.88 10.35 -6.17
CA PRO A 303 -56.97 11.31 -7.25
C PRO A 303 -58.10 12.32 -6.99
N PRO A 304 -58.00 13.56 -7.49
CA PRO A 304 -59.18 14.41 -7.62
C PRO A 304 -60.27 13.71 -8.44
N ALA A 305 -61.53 13.97 -8.10
CA ALA A 305 -62.66 13.51 -8.88
C ALA A 305 -62.98 14.56 -9.96
N SER A 306 -62.40 14.41 -11.16
CA SER A 306 -62.75 15.21 -12.34
C SER A 306 -62.99 14.32 -13.56
N ASP A 307 -63.55 14.89 -14.62
CA ASP A 307 -63.78 14.20 -15.89
C ASP A 307 -62.49 14.03 -16.73
N ASN A 308 -61.31 14.41 -16.21
CA ASN A 308 -60.04 14.36 -16.93
C ASN A 308 -58.97 13.50 -16.22
N PRO A 309 -58.94 12.17 -16.49
CA PRO A 309 -57.97 11.25 -15.90
C PRO A 309 -56.49 11.58 -16.13
N VAL A 310 -56.16 12.47 -17.09
CA VAL A 310 -54.79 12.94 -17.34
C VAL A 310 -54.44 14.13 -16.45
N ALA A 311 -55.41 14.98 -16.12
CA ALA A 311 -55.28 16.03 -15.12
C ALA A 311 -55.18 15.41 -13.71
N ASP A 312 -56.06 14.47 -13.37
CA ASP A 312 -56.10 13.84 -12.04
C ASP A 312 -54.80 13.08 -11.73
N HIS A 313 -54.24 12.36 -12.70
CA HIS A 313 -52.94 11.68 -12.56
C HIS A 313 -51.80 12.65 -12.30
N ARG A 314 -51.78 13.81 -12.98
CA ARG A 314 -50.78 14.87 -12.76
C ARG A 314 -50.97 15.54 -11.40
N ALA A 315 -52.20 15.87 -11.02
CA ALA A 315 -52.53 16.45 -9.73
C ALA A 315 -52.15 15.52 -8.57
N ARG A 316 -52.38 14.21 -8.69
CA ARG A 316 -51.94 13.19 -7.73
C ARG A 316 -50.42 13.16 -7.56
N ILE A 317 -49.65 13.25 -8.65
CA ILE A 317 -48.17 13.35 -8.58
C ILE A 317 -47.76 14.62 -7.83
N VAL A 318 -48.30 15.79 -8.20
CA VAL A 318 -47.99 17.06 -7.53
C VAL A 318 -48.35 17.02 -6.04
N GLN A 319 -49.53 16.50 -5.69
CA GLN A 319 -49.96 16.35 -4.30
C GLN A 319 -49.04 15.42 -3.50
N THR A 320 -48.59 14.31 -4.10
CA THR A 320 -47.62 13.39 -3.50
C THR A 320 -46.31 14.12 -3.20
N MET A 321 -45.74 14.80 -4.20
CA MET A 321 -44.47 15.52 -4.03
C MET A 321 -44.61 16.67 -3.02
N VAL A 322 -45.73 17.40 -3.00
CA VAL A 322 -46.02 18.46 -2.01
C VAL A 322 -46.10 17.92 -0.57
N ARG A 323 -46.43 16.64 -0.36
CA ARG A 323 -46.35 15.97 0.95
C ARG A 323 -44.95 15.43 1.26
N MET A 324 -44.28 14.85 0.27
CA MET A 324 -43.03 14.09 0.48
C MET A 324 -41.74 14.92 0.38
N TRP A 325 -41.72 16.04 -0.35
CA TRP A 325 -40.51 16.84 -0.53
C TRP A 325 -39.90 17.29 0.79
N ARG A 326 -40.73 17.66 1.78
CA ARG A 326 -40.27 18.09 3.10
C ARG A 326 -39.53 16.93 3.79
N PRO A 327 -40.18 15.82 4.20
CA PRO A 327 -39.50 14.77 4.95
C PRO A 327 -38.31 14.17 4.19
N VAL A 328 -38.42 13.95 2.87
CA VAL A 328 -37.28 13.49 2.04
C VAL A 328 -36.11 14.47 2.09
N THR A 329 -36.34 15.78 1.91
CA THR A 329 -35.24 16.77 2.04
C THR A 329 -34.71 16.85 3.48
N LEU A 330 -35.52 16.58 4.51
CA LEU A 330 -35.02 16.54 5.89
C LEU A 330 -34.03 15.39 6.08
N THR A 331 -34.38 14.19 5.61
CA THR A 331 -33.57 12.97 5.78
C THR A 331 -32.29 13.07 4.96
N THR A 332 -32.39 13.46 3.68
CA THR A 332 -31.22 13.79 2.82
C THR A 332 -30.22 14.71 3.53
N LEU A 333 -30.67 15.85 4.07
CA LEU A 333 -29.78 16.83 4.68
C LEU A 333 -29.14 16.32 5.97
N THR A 334 -29.84 15.53 6.79
CA THR A 334 -29.24 14.90 7.97
C THR A 334 -28.27 13.78 7.61
N THR A 335 -28.60 12.94 6.64
CA THR A 335 -27.74 11.82 6.22
C THR A 335 -26.47 12.37 5.55
N ALA A 336 -26.59 13.37 4.67
CA ALA A 336 -25.42 14.05 4.08
C ALA A 336 -24.57 14.77 5.15
N ALA A 337 -25.16 15.38 6.17
CA ALA A 337 -24.41 15.97 7.28
C ALA A 337 -23.66 14.91 8.11
N GLY A 338 -24.26 13.74 8.35
CA GLY A 338 -23.61 12.62 9.04
C GLY A 338 -22.47 12.00 8.23
N PHE A 339 -22.56 11.98 6.90
CA PHE A 339 -21.48 11.56 6.00
C PHE A 339 -20.37 12.61 5.90
N LEU A 340 -20.68 13.90 5.67
CA LEU A 340 -19.67 14.97 5.59
C LEU A 340 -18.89 15.14 6.90
N ALA A 341 -19.51 14.83 8.04
CA ALA A 341 -18.87 14.88 9.35
C ALA A 341 -17.67 13.91 9.47
N LEU A 342 -17.59 12.86 8.65
CA LEU A 342 -16.44 11.94 8.63
C LEU A 342 -15.13 12.61 8.17
N TYR A 343 -15.20 13.52 7.20
CA TYR A 343 -14.01 14.14 6.60
C TYR A 343 -13.14 14.90 7.63
N PRO A 344 -13.66 15.84 8.43
CA PRO A 344 -12.87 16.55 9.44
C PRO A 344 -12.79 15.83 10.80
N SER A 345 -13.03 14.52 10.87
CA SER A 345 -13.04 13.77 12.15
C SER A 345 -12.37 12.40 12.14
N ASN A 346 -11.85 11.94 11.00
CA ASN A 346 -11.03 10.73 10.91
C ASN A 346 -9.82 11.03 10.05
N ASP A 347 -8.67 10.53 10.47
CA ASP A 347 -7.39 10.80 9.83
C ASP A 347 -7.10 9.80 8.68
N MET A 348 -7.96 8.79 8.51
CA MET A 348 -7.90 7.81 7.41
C MET A 348 -8.45 8.39 6.10
N PRO A 349 -7.64 8.60 5.03
CA PRO A 349 -8.13 9.11 3.75
C PRO A 349 -9.31 8.31 3.16
N PRO A 350 -9.35 6.96 3.22
CA PRO A 350 -10.45 6.18 2.68
C PRO A 350 -11.79 6.52 3.33
N LEU A 351 -11.80 6.76 4.65
CA LEU A 351 -13.01 7.11 5.40
C LEU A 351 -13.43 8.56 5.19
N GLN A 352 -12.47 9.47 4.99
CA GLN A 352 -12.72 10.85 4.57
C GLN A 352 -13.43 10.88 3.21
N TYR A 353 -12.91 10.17 2.21
CA TYR A 353 -13.52 10.06 0.88
C TYR A 353 -14.87 9.34 0.93
N PHE A 354 -15.01 8.27 1.72
CA PHE A 354 -16.29 7.60 1.95
C PHE A 354 -17.36 8.56 2.49
N GLY A 355 -16.97 9.51 3.36
CA GLY A 355 -17.81 10.61 3.81
C GLY A 355 -18.23 11.58 2.70
N VAL A 356 -17.26 12.08 1.92
CA VAL A 356 -17.54 13.03 0.82
C VAL A 356 -18.41 12.41 -0.26
N PHE A 357 -18.08 11.22 -0.75
CA PHE A 357 -18.83 10.54 -1.80
C PHE A 357 -20.15 9.93 -1.29
N GLY A 358 -20.24 9.54 -0.02
CA GLY A 358 -21.51 9.18 0.62
C GLY A 358 -22.49 10.35 0.69
N ALA A 359 -22.01 11.54 1.07
CA ALA A 359 -22.81 12.76 1.05
C ALA A 359 -23.22 13.16 -0.38
N LEU A 360 -22.31 13.04 -1.36
CA LEU A 360 -22.62 13.27 -2.78
C LEU A 360 -23.71 12.31 -3.27
N ALA A 361 -23.60 11.01 -2.99
CA ALA A 361 -24.61 10.01 -3.35
C ALA A 361 -25.99 10.33 -2.77
N VAL A 362 -26.05 10.75 -1.51
CA VAL A 362 -27.30 11.18 -0.85
C VAL A 362 -27.93 12.38 -1.56
N VAL A 363 -27.13 13.38 -1.93
CA VAL A 363 -27.61 14.58 -2.66
C VAL A 363 -28.03 14.24 -4.10
N VAL A 364 -27.31 13.36 -4.79
CA VAL A 364 -27.67 12.89 -6.14
C VAL A 364 -28.96 12.07 -6.10
N ALA A 365 -29.10 11.13 -5.16
CA ALA A 365 -30.31 10.35 -4.94
C ALA A 365 -31.52 11.26 -4.69
N TRP A 366 -31.36 12.28 -3.86
CA TRP A 366 -32.39 13.30 -3.60
C TRP A 366 -32.78 14.11 -4.84
N MET A 367 -31.80 14.59 -5.62
CA MET A 367 -32.06 15.32 -6.87
C MET A 367 -32.81 14.46 -7.89
N LEU A 368 -32.40 13.20 -8.06
CA LEU A 368 -33.09 12.24 -8.93
C LEU A 368 -34.48 11.89 -8.38
N SER A 369 -34.64 11.73 -7.07
CA SER A 369 -35.93 11.46 -6.42
C SER A 369 -36.93 12.63 -6.55
N LEU A 370 -36.49 13.88 -6.43
CA LEU A 370 -37.37 15.05 -6.55
C LEU A 370 -37.64 15.48 -8.01
N LEU A 371 -36.76 15.17 -8.97
CA LEU A 371 -36.89 15.59 -10.37
C LEU A 371 -37.31 14.44 -11.30
N VAL A 372 -36.61 13.32 -11.26
CA VAL A 372 -36.77 12.20 -12.20
C VAL A 372 -37.97 11.32 -11.86
N ILE A 373 -38.24 11.01 -10.59
CA ILE A 373 -39.43 10.22 -10.21
C ILE A 373 -40.75 10.87 -10.68
N PRO A 374 -41.08 12.14 -10.35
CA PRO A 374 -42.33 12.76 -10.82
C PRO A 374 -42.36 12.97 -12.34
N ALA A 375 -41.21 13.19 -12.99
CA ALA A 375 -41.12 13.27 -14.44
C ALA A 375 -41.43 11.91 -15.12
N LEU A 376 -40.82 10.82 -14.63
CA LEU A 376 -41.08 9.45 -15.09
C LEU A 376 -42.52 9.03 -14.80
N LEU A 377 -43.06 9.27 -13.60
CA LEU A 377 -44.48 8.97 -13.29
C LEU A 377 -45.46 9.75 -14.19
N ALA A 378 -45.09 10.93 -14.68
CA ALA A 378 -45.93 11.69 -15.61
C ALA A 378 -45.91 11.12 -17.04
N VAL A 379 -44.89 10.34 -17.41
CA VAL A 379 -44.78 9.62 -18.69
C VAL A 379 -45.36 8.20 -18.54
N LEU A 380 -44.79 7.42 -17.62
CA LEU A 380 -45.13 6.05 -17.28
C LEU A 380 -46.35 6.03 -16.35
N ARG A 381 -47.56 5.96 -16.94
CA ARG A 381 -48.85 5.95 -16.22
C ARG A 381 -49.09 4.65 -15.44
N PHE A 382 -48.36 4.44 -14.35
CA PHE A 382 -48.54 3.27 -13.48
C PHE A 382 -49.82 3.37 -12.65
N ARG A 383 -50.68 2.35 -12.77
CA ARG A 383 -51.85 2.17 -11.90
C ARG A 383 -51.45 1.35 -10.66
N PRO A 384 -51.97 1.67 -9.45
CA PRO A 384 -51.74 0.84 -8.26
C PRO A 384 -52.31 -0.57 -8.46
N SER A 385 -51.70 -1.59 -7.87
CA SER A 385 -52.26 -2.94 -7.86
C SER A 385 -53.62 -2.96 -7.15
N ARG A 386 -54.65 -3.63 -7.73
CA ARG A 386 -56.04 -3.58 -7.22
C ARG A 386 -56.16 -3.99 -5.74
N ARG A 387 -55.28 -4.88 -5.25
CA ARG A 387 -55.26 -5.31 -3.83
C ARG A 387 -54.93 -4.17 -2.87
N LEU A 388 -53.95 -3.31 -3.21
CA LEU A 388 -53.53 -2.18 -2.37
C LEU A 388 -54.53 -1.01 -2.32
N GLN A 389 -55.49 -0.97 -3.25
CA GLN A 389 -56.55 0.06 -3.27
C GLN A 389 -57.70 -0.23 -2.28
N THR A 390 -57.72 -1.38 -1.63
CA THR A 390 -58.82 -1.76 -0.73
C THR A 390 -58.71 -1.09 0.66
N PRO A 391 -59.83 -0.74 1.32
CA PRO A 391 -59.81 -0.22 2.70
C PRO A 391 -59.13 -1.18 3.69
N ALA A 392 -59.29 -2.50 3.49
CA ALA A 392 -58.61 -3.52 4.28
C ALA A 392 -57.07 -3.46 4.11
N ALA A 393 -56.56 -3.29 2.89
CA ALA A 393 -55.12 -3.13 2.65
C ALA A 393 -54.56 -1.82 3.23
N ARG A 394 -55.38 -0.75 3.31
CA ARG A 394 -55.02 0.52 3.97
C ARG A 394 -54.97 0.42 5.51
N GLN A 395 -55.67 -0.53 6.12
CA GLN A 395 -55.62 -0.78 7.58
C GLN A 395 -54.68 -1.94 7.97
N SER A 396 -54.28 -2.78 7.01
CA SER A 396 -53.42 -3.95 7.21
C SER A 396 -51.94 -3.58 7.45
N SER A 397 -51.63 -3.11 8.65
CA SER A 397 -50.27 -3.11 9.18
C SER A 397 -49.71 -4.53 9.26
N SER A 398 -48.37 -4.68 9.16
CA SER A 398 -47.73 -5.99 9.36
C SER A 398 -47.88 -6.45 10.81
N LEU A 399 -47.86 -7.77 11.04
CA LEU A 399 -48.03 -8.35 12.38
C LEU A 399 -47.00 -7.79 13.38
N LEU A 400 -45.74 -7.62 12.92
CA LEU A 400 -44.67 -6.99 13.69
C LEU A 400 -44.99 -5.53 14.05
N VAL A 401 -45.39 -4.69 13.08
CA VAL A 401 -45.77 -3.28 13.33
C VAL A 401 -46.95 -3.17 14.30
N ARG A 402 -47.89 -4.13 14.25
CA ARG A 402 -49.02 -4.23 15.20
C ARG A 402 -48.61 -4.68 16.60
N LEU A 403 -47.53 -5.45 16.76
CA LEU A 403 -46.94 -5.77 18.07
C LEU A 403 -46.18 -4.56 18.66
N LEU A 404 -45.39 -3.86 17.85
CA LEU A 404 -44.65 -2.67 18.29
C LEU A 404 -45.59 -1.54 18.76
N SER A 405 -46.71 -1.33 18.05
CA SER A 405 -47.70 -0.31 18.44
C SER A 405 -48.38 -0.63 19.78
N LEU A 406 -48.67 -1.90 20.07
CA LEU A 406 -49.18 -2.33 21.37
C LEU A 406 -48.18 -2.09 22.50
N ALA A 407 -46.89 -2.34 22.27
CA ALA A 407 -45.83 -2.10 23.26
C ALA A 407 -45.65 -0.61 23.56
N SER A 408 -45.64 0.25 22.53
CA SER A 408 -45.49 1.71 22.72
C SER A 408 -46.72 2.34 23.37
N LEU A 409 -47.94 1.96 22.95
CA LEU A 409 -49.19 2.61 23.39
C LEU A 409 -49.75 2.10 24.73
N ARG A 410 -49.62 0.80 25.08
CA ARG A 410 -50.27 0.27 26.30
C ARG A 410 -49.54 0.60 27.60
N ARG A 411 -48.19 0.67 27.59
CA ARG A 411 -47.38 0.90 28.80
C ARG A 411 -46.14 1.79 28.52
N PRO A 412 -46.30 3.00 27.96
CA PRO A 412 -45.18 3.83 27.50
C PRO A 412 -44.09 4.08 28.56
N ARG A 413 -44.47 4.27 29.84
CA ARG A 413 -43.48 4.42 30.94
C ARG A 413 -42.60 3.18 31.15
N VAL A 414 -43.15 1.97 31.00
CA VAL A 414 -42.38 0.72 31.11
C VAL A 414 -41.48 0.56 29.89
N THR A 415 -41.99 0.88 28.71
CA THR A 415 -41.24 0.87 27.44
C THR A 415 -40.01 1.79 27.49
N LEU A 416 -40.14 3.00 28.05
CA LEU A 416 -39.02 3.91 28.27
C LEU A 416 -38.04 3.40 29.32
N LEU A 417 -38.51 2.79 30.41
CA LEU A 417 -37.65 2.19 31.44
C LEU A 417 -36.83 1.00 30.91
N VAL A 418 -37.43 0.15 30.07
CA VAL A 418 -36.72 -0.95 29.38
C VAL A 418 -35.70 -0.38 28.40
N GLY A 419 -36.05 0.65 27.62
CA GLY A 419 -35.11 1.33 26.73
C GLY A 419 -33.90 1.92 27.48
N ALA A 420 -34.13 2.55 28.64
CA ALA A 420 -33.07 3.07 29.50
C ALA A 420 -32.20 1.98 30.12
N LEU A 421 -32.78 0.83 30.52
CA LEU A 421 -32.02 -0.31 31.03
C LEU A 421 -31.15 -0.95 29.94
N VAL A 422 -31.68 -1.13 28.71
CA VAL A 422 -30.90 -1.62 27.57
C VAL A 422 -29.76 -0.64 27.24
N MET A 423 -30.02 0.67 27.27
CA MET A 423 -28.99 1.69 27.09
C MET A 423 -27.89 1.61 28.15
N LEU A 424 -28.24 1.43 29.42
CA LEU A 424 -27.27 1.28 30.52
C LEU A 424 -26.40 0.03 30.36
N VAL A 425 -27.00 -1.11 30.05
CA VAL A 425 -26.27 -2.36 29.78
C VAL A 425 -25.37 -2.21 28.55
N ALA A 426 -25.83 -1.51 27.52
CA ALA A 426 -25.08 -1.27 26.30
C ALA A 426 -23.85 -0.37 26.52
N VAL A 427 -23.97 0.68 27.34
CA VAL A 427 -22.82 1.51 27.77
C VAL A 427 -21.76 0.68 28.51
N VAL A 428 -22.18 -0.22 29.41
CA VAL A 428 -21.25 -1.14 30.11
C VAL A 428 -20.63 -2.18 29.16
N GLY A 429 -21.33 -2.56 28.09
CA GLY A 429 -20.76 -3.38 27.01
C GLY A 429 -19.71 -2.63 26.18
N THR A 430 -19.94 -1.33 25.93
CA THR A 430 -19.02 -0.48 25.15
C THR A 430 -17.64 -0.38 25.79
N THR A 431 -17.54 -0.33 27.13
CA THR A 431 -16.26 -0.31 27.85
C THR A 431 -15.50 -1.64 27.85
N ARG A 432 -15.91 -2.60 27.02
CA ARG A 432 -15.26 -3.92 26.83
C ARG A 432 -14.95 -4.23 25.36
N VAL A 433 -15.14 -3.26 24.45
CA VAL A 433 -14.72 -3.39 23.06
C VAL A 433 -13.19 -3.36 23.01
N VAL A 434 -12.60 -4.35 22.35
CA VAL A 434 -11.14 -4.43 22.11
C VAL A 434 -10.84 -3.78 20.77
N VAL A 435 -9.82 -2.93 20.73
CA VAL A 435 -9.22 -2.40 19.50
C VAL A 435 -8.06 -3.31 19.13
N ASN A 436 -8.14 -3.90 17.94
CA ASN A 436 -7.10 -4.71 17.31
C ASN A 436 -7.39 -4.72 15.80
N GLU A 437 -6.34 -4.89 15.00
CA GLU A 437 -6.44 -5.20 13.57
C GLU A 437 -5.34 -6.22 13.24
N GLU A 438 -5.61 -7.11 12.29
CA GLU A 438 -4.68 -8.14 11.83
C GLU A 438 -5.11 -8.60 10.44
N ARG A 439 -4.32 -8.29 9.40
CA ARG A 439 -4.75 -8.43 7.99
C ARG A 439 -5.05 -9.89 7.64
N ILE A 440 -4.24 -10.85 8.10
CA ILE A 440 -4.37 -12.28 7.79
C ILE A 440 -5.53 -12.95 8.56
N GLU A 441 -5.65 -12.75 9.88
CA GLU A 441 -6.72 -13.38 10.70
C GLU A 441 -8.14 -13.00 10.28
N ASN A 442 -8.31 -11.88 9.57
CA ASN A 442 -9.59 -11.53 8.94
C ASN A 442 -10.00 -12.52 7.83
N PHE A 443 -9.06 -13.17 7.12
CA PHE A 443 -9.38 -14.09 6.01
C PHE A 443 -10.03 -15.40 6.48
N GLN A 444 -10.81 -16.01 5.58
CA GLN A 444 -11.41 -17.31 5.86
C GLN A 444 -10.31 -18.38 5.90
N HIS A 445 -10.24 -19.18 6.96
CA HIS A 445 -9.11 -20.11 7.21
C HIS A 445 -8.91 -21.24 6.17
N HIS A 446 -9.71 -21.26 5.10
CA HIS A 446 -9.58 -22.20 3.97
C HIS A 446 -9.02 -21.55 2.69
N GLU A 447 -8.75 -20.24 2.69
CA GLU A 447 -8.14 -19.55 1.56
C GLU A 447 -6.62 -19.82 1.52
N PRO A 448 -6.01 -19.98 0.33
CA PRO A 448 -4.59 -20.27 0.20
C PRO A 448 -3.67 -19.27 0.90
N ILE A 449 -4.00 -17.97 0.85
CA ILE A 449 -3.18 -16.90 1.44
C ILE A 449 -3.07 -17.02 2.97
N TYR A 450 -4.15 -17.44 3.64
CA TYR A 450 -4.16 -17.69 5.09
C TYR A 450 -3.34 -18.92 5.45
N GLN A 451 -3.43 -19.99 4.64
CA GLN A 451 -2.70 -21.23 4.88
C GLN A 451 -1.20 -21.05 4.62
N ALA A 452 -0.83 -20.31 3.57
CA ALA A 452 0.55 -19.98 3.23
C ALA A 452 1.23 -19.18 4.36
N ASP A 453 0.59 -18.10 4.82
CA ASP A 453 1.12 -17.27 5.91
C ASP A 453 1.25 -18.07 7.22
N GLN A 454 0.22 -18.86 7.58
CA GLN A 454 0.28 -19.74 8.76
C GLN A 454 1.40 -20.79 8.68
N ILE A 455 1.66 -21.37 7.51
CA ILE A 455 2.76 -22.34 7.31
C ILE A 455 4.12 -21.66 7.44
N ILE A 456 4.28 -20.45 6.89
CA ILE A 456 5.51 -19.65 6.99
C ILE A 456 5.76 -19.26 8.45
N ASN A 457 4.78 -18.62 9.10
CA ASN A 457 4.90 -18.15 10.48
C ASN A 457 5.02 -19.28 11.52
N GLN A 458 4.74 -20.54 11.17
CA GLN A 458 4.97 -21.72 12.03
C GLN A 458 6.36 -22.37 11.84
N ARG A 459 7.04 -22.15 10.72
CA ARG A 459 8.34 -22.79 10.38
C ARG A 459 9.53 -21.81 10.34
N MET A 460 9.25 -20.53 10.12
CA MET A 460 10.21 -19.43 10.02
C MET A 460 10.11 -18.50 11.24
N ASP A 461 11.07 -17.58 11.37
CA ASP A 461 11.10 -16.57 12.43
C ASP A 461 10.09 -15.41 12.21
N GLY A 462 9.31 -15.47 11.13
CA GLY A 462 8.10 -14.67 10.93
C GLY A 462 8.14 -13.68 9.74
N SER A 463 6.96 -13.33 9.23
CA SER A 463 6.77 -12.47 8.05
C SER A 463 6.61 -10.98 8.35
N HIS A 464 6.53 -10.57 9.63
CA HIS A 464 6.28 -9.18 10.03
C HIS A 464 7.52 -8.52 10.64
N TYR A 465 7.94 -7.37 10.11
CA TYR A 465 9.19 -6.71 10.52
C TYR A 465 8.97 -5.50 11.43
N LEU A 466 9.70 -5.49 12.54
CA LEU A 466 9.97 -4.30 13.37
C LEU A 466 11.43 -3.89 13.13
N ASP A 467 11.64 -2.70 12.58
CA ASP A 467 12.97 -2.24 12.22
C ASP A 467 13.47 -1.17 13.20
N VAL A 468 14.76 -1.22 13.55
CA VAL A 468 15.47 -0.17 14.29
C VAL A 468 16.56 0.39 13.39
N VAL A 469 16.56 1.70 13.18
CA VAL A 469 17.64 2.41 12.50
C VAL A 469 18.57 3.03 13.53
N ILE A 470 19.83 2.64 13.47
CA ILE A 470 20.94 3.11 14.31
C ILE A 470 21.70 4.16 13.52
N GLU A 471 22.05 5.29 14.15
CA GLU A 471 22.78 6.39 13.50
C GLU A 471 23.94 6.87 14.39
N THR A 472 25.18 6.88 13.87
CA THR A 472 26.36 7.43 14.56
C THR A 472 26.56 8.91 14.26
N ASP A 473 27.19 9.66 15.17
CA ASP A 473 27.48 11.09 14.98
C ASP A 473 28.53 11.39 13.86
N THR A 474 29.23 10.38 13.34
CA THR A 474 30.23 10.51 12.26
C THR A 474 30.13 9.40 11.22
N PRO A 475 30.58 9.64 9.97
CA PRO A 475 30.95 8.60 9.00
C PRO A 475 31.98 7.62 9.57
N GLU A 476 32.05 6.42 8.98
CA GLU A 476 32.81 5.25 9.46
C GLU A 476 32.49 4.82 10.92
N GLY A 477 31.50 5.42 11.58
CA GLY A 477 31.19 5.16 12.99
C GLY A 477 30.75 3.72 13.27
N LEU A 478 30.19 3.02 12.29
CA LEU A 478 29.86 1.60 12.37
C LEU A 478 31.09 0.67 12.46
N TYR A 479 32.30 1.18 12.18
CA TYR A 479 33.54 0.41 12.36
C TYR A 479 34.03 0.40 13.81
N ASP A 480 33.47 1.20 14.73
CA ASP A 480 33.79 1.09 16.16
C ASP A 480 33.19 -0.20 16.76
N PRO A 481 34.03 -1.12 17.28
CA PRO A 481 33.54 -2.32 17.97
C PRO A 481 32.60 -2.03 19.15
N ALA A 482 32.61 -0.83 19.74
CA ALA A 482 31.65 -0.44 20.79
C ALA A 482 30.24 -0.30 20.23
N VAL A 483 30.08 0.30 19.04
CA VAL A 483 28.78 0.48 18.36
C VAL A 483 28.22 -0.88 17.95
N LEU A 484 29.04 -1.73 17.31
CA LEU A 484 28.62 -3.08 16.92
C LEU A 484 28.22 -3.95 18.13
N ARG A 485 28.88 -3.79 19.30
CA ARG A 485 28.46 -4.49 20.54
C ARG A 485 27.17 -3.93 21.14
N GLN A 486 26.82 -2.66 20.91
CA GLN A 486 25.50 -2.11 21.25
C GLN A 486 24.41 -2.68 20.34
N ILE A 487 24.69 -2.81 19.03
CA ILE A 487 23.80 -3.47 18.07
C ILE A 487 23.57 -4.94 18.44
N GLU A 488 24.62 -5.69 18.78
CA GLU A 488 24.49 -7.08 19.24
C GLU A 488 23.71 -7.21 20.56
N ALA A 489 23.83 -6.23 21.46
CA ALA A 489 23.03 -6.17 22.69
C ALA A 489 21.55 -5.87 22.40
N LEU A 490 21.26 -5.00 21.41
CA LEU A 490 19.91 -4.73 20.93
C LEU A 490 19.26 -5.97 20.29
N GLN A 491 19.98 -6.71 19.43
CA GLN A 491 19.49 -7.98 18.86
C GLN A 491 19.06 -8.96 19.96
N ARG A 492 19.96 -9.25 20.91
CA ARG A 492 19.67 -10.13 22.06
C ARG A 492 18.52 -9.61 22.94
N PHE A 493 18.35 -8.29 23.04
CA PHE A 493 17.24 -7.70 23.77
C PHE A 493 15.92 -7.91 23.03
N LEU A 494 15.87 -7.67 21.72
CA LEU A 494 14.70 -7.88 20.86
C LEU A 494 14.26 -9.35 20.88
N GLU A 495 15.18 -10.28 20.68
CA GLU A 495 14.96 -11.74 20.74
C GLU A 495 14.50 -12.24 22.12
N SER A 496 14.71 -11.46 23.19
CA SER A 496 14.19 -11.78 24.52
C SER A 496 12.75 -11.30 24.77
N GLN A 497 12.14 -10.54 23.85
CA GLN A 497 10.78 -10.04 23.98
C GLN A 497 9.73 -11.05 23.45
N PRO A 498 8.57 -11.20 24.12
CA PRO A 498 7.49 -12.04 23.61
C PRO A 498 6.98 -11.59 22.23
N GLY A 499 6.99 -12.50 21.25
CA GLY A 499 6.45 -12.26 19.89
C GLY A 499 7.51 -11.99 18.82
N VAL A 500 8.75 -11.65 19.21
CA VAL A 500 9.92 -11.69 18.33
C VAL A 500 10.46 -13.12 18.31
N ALA A 501 10.73 -13.68 17.12
CA ALA A 501 11.28 -15.03 16.98
C ALA A 501 12.72 -15.06 16.41
N GLY A 502 13.19 -13.97 15.82
CA GLY A 502 14.58 -13.80 15.38
C GLY A 502 14.93 -12.34 15.07
N SER A 503 16.21 -12.04 14.91
CA SER A 503 16.69 -10.74 14.44
C SER A 503 17.88 -10.87 13.50
N THR A 504 18.10 -9.84 12.67
CA THR A 504 19.25 -9.76 11.75
C THR A 504 19.87 -8.37 11.78
N SER A 505 21.20 -8.28 11.70
CA SER A 505 21.91 -7.02 11.47
C SER A 505 23.25 -7.22 10.75
N ILE A 506 23.92 -6.12 10.43
CA ILE A 506 25.27 -6.15 9.86
C ILE A 506 26.32 -6.86 10.78
N VAL A 507 26.05 -6.95 12.09
CA VAL A 507 26.92 -7.67 13.03
C VAL A 507 27.05 -9.15 12.66
N ASP A 508 26.02 -9.75 12.08
CA ASP A 508 25.99 -11.18 11.73
C ASP A 508 26.95 -11.49 10.57
N TYR A 509 26.97 -10.65 9.53
CA TYR A 509 27.98 -10.71 8.47
C TYR A 509 29.39 -10.44 9.00
N ILE A 510 29.59 -9.47 9.90
CA ILE A 510 30.92 -9.15 10.46
C ILE A 510 31.48 -10.32 11.28
N LYS A 511 30.64 -11.04 12.03
CA LYS A 511 31.04 -12.28 12.72
C LYS A 511 31.43 -13.39 11.74
N GLN A 512 30.67 -13.57 10.65
CA GLN A 512 30.97 -14.57 9.62
C GLN A 512 32.25 -14.25 8.86
N MET A 513 32.43 -13.02 8.37
CA MET A 513 33.66 -12.59 7.70
C MET A 513 34.90 -12.74 8.60
N ASN A 514 34.78 -12.41 9.89
CA ASN A 514 35.90 -12.58 10.84
C ASN A 514 36.23 -14.07 11.10
N LYS A 515 35.23 -14.96 11.12
CA LYS A 515 35.42 -16.42 11.16
C LYS A 515 36.14 -16.90 9.89
N ALA A 516 35.60 -16.58 8.71
CA ALA A 516 36.11 -17.01 7.41
C ALA A 516 37.58 -16.59 7.18
N VAL A 517 37.96 -15.33 7.41
CA VAL A 517 39.37 -14.91 7.22
C VAL A 517 40.37 -15.58 8.18
N ASN A 518 39.89 -16.26 9.22
CA ASN A 518 40.67 -17.02 10.19
C ASN A 518 40.49 -18.54 10.04
N GLU A 519 40.38 -19.02 8.79
CA GLU A 519 40.40 -20.47 8.46
C GLU A 519 39.18 -21.22 9.08
N ASP A 520 38.02 -20.54 9.05
CA ASP A 520 36.70 -20.92 9.61
C ASP A 520 36.66 -21.35 11.09
N ASP A 521 37.67 -20.92 11.86
CA ASP A 521 37.75 -21.18 13.29
C ASP A 521 36.64 -20.45 14.08
N GLU A 522 35.68 -21.21 14.61
CA GLU A 522 34.57 -20.77 15.48
C GLU A 522 34.99 -19.81 16.62
N ARG A 523 36.25 -19.83 17.07
CA ARG A 523 36.78 -18.87 18.07
C ARG A 523 36.84 -17.42 17.55
N TYR A 524 36.62 -17.22 16.25
CA TYR A 524 36.59 -15.94 15.54
C TYR A 524 35.18 -15.55 15.05
N PHE A 525 34.13 -16.36 15.31
CA PHE A 525 32.73 -15.95 15.13
C PHE A 525 32.29 -14.96 16.23
N ARG A 526 32.90 -13.76 16.19
CA ARG A 526 32.74 -12.65 17.13
C ARG A 526 33.16 -11.35 16.48
N ILE A 527 32.62 -10.23 16.96
CA ILE A 527 33.02 -8.88 16.51
C ILE A 527 34.53 -8.69 16.78
N PRO A 528 35.33 -8.23 15.80
CA PRO A 528 36.73 -7.88 16.02
C PRO A 528 36.91 -6.77 17.06
N ASP A 529 38.02 -6.80 17.80
CA ASP A 529 38.35 -5.75 18.79
C ASP A 529 39.09 -4.54 18.16
N ASP A 530 39.26 -4.51 16.83
CA ASP A 530 39.95 -3.47 16.05
C ASP A 530 39.05 -3.00 14.87
N GLY A 531 38.76 -1.71 14.80
CA GLY A 531 37.94 -1.11 13.75
C GLY A 531 38.58 -1.10 12.36
N ASN A 532 39.91 -1.04 12.28
CA ASN A 532 40.63 -1.11 11.00
C ASN A 532 40.51 -2.51 10.40
N LEU A 533 40.44 -3.55 11.25
CA LEU A 533 40.15 -4.91 10.79
C LEU A 533 38.71 -5.02 10.26
N ILE A 534 37.72 -4.42 10.93
CA ILE A 534 36.32 -4.41 10.45
C ILE A 534 36.21 -3.75 9.07
N ALA A 535 36.83 -2.57 8.87
CA ALA A 535 36.87 -1.92 7.56
C ALA A 535 37.54 -2.80 6.48
N GLN A 536 38.63 -3.49 6.83
CA GLN A 536 39.36 -4.37 5.92
C GLN A 536 38.65 -5.70 5.64
N LEU A 537 37.70 -6.15 6.48
CA LEU A 537 36.79 -7.25 6.15
C LEU A 537 35.83 -6.84 5.03
N PHE A 538 35.25 -5.63 5.11
CA PHE A 538 34.36 -5.13 4.07
C PHE A 538 35.07 -4.94 2.73
N LEU A 539 36.29 -4.38 2.73
CA LEU A 539 37.10 -4.23 1.51
C LEU A 539 37.55 -5.57 0.91
N LEU A 540 37.67 -6.62 1.72
CA LEU A 540 37.93 -7.97 1.22
C LEU A 540 36.67 -8.61 0.62
N TYR A 541 35.49 -8.37 1.22
CA TYR A 541 34.21 -8.83 0.68
C TYR A 541 33.91 -8.19 -0.67
N SER A 542 34.03 -6.87 -0.79
CA SER A 542 33.78 -6.13 -2.04
C SER A 542 34.81 -6.37 -3.15
N ALA A 543 35.79 -7.26 -2.95
CA ALA A 543 36.69 -7.74 -4.00
C ALA A 543 36.17 -9.01 -4.72
N SER A 544 35.06 -9.60 -4.26
CA SER A 544 34.49 -10.85 -4.81
C SER A 544 32.96 -10.94 -4.60
N ALA A 545 32.29 -9.80 -4.45
CA ALA A 545 30.86 -9.68 -4.15
C ALA A 545 30.30 -8.35 -4.69
N ASP A 546 28.98 -8.18 -4.70
CA ASP A 546 28.34 -6.99 -5.26
C ASP A 546 28.53 -5.78 -4.33
N PRO A 547 28.81 -4.56 -4.84
CA PRO A 547 28.87 -3.35 -4.01
C PRO A 547 27.62 -3.12 -3.16
N THR A 548 26.46 -3.61 -3.60
CA THR A 548 25.14 -3.33 -3.02
C THR A 548 24.58 -4.40 -2.10
N ASP A 549 25.29 -5.53 -1.90
CA ASP A 549 24.92 -6.63 -1.00
C ASP A 549 24.60 -6.18 0.44
N PHE A 550 25.09 -5.01 0.86
CA PHE A 550 24.83 -4.42 2.17
C PHE A 550 23.90 -3.20 2.19
N GLU A 551 23.41 -2.68 1.05
CA GLU A 551 22.56 -1.47 1.04
C GLU A 551 21.27 -1.65 1.85
N ASN A 552 20.72 -2.88 1.91
CA ASN A 552 19.56 -3.19 2.76
C ASN A 552 19.87 -3.34 4.27
N ARG A 553 21.13 -3.05 4.69
CA ARG A 553 21.59 -3.09 6.09
C ARG A 553 22.35 -1.85 6.54
N ILE A 554 23.09 -1.15 5.67
CA ILE A 554 23.94 0.00 6.00
C ILE A 554 24.04 1.00 4.83
N ASP A 555 24.27 2.27 5.14
CA ASP A 555 24.52 3.31 4.13
C ASP A 555 25.95 3.31 3.56
N SER A 556 26.20 4.02 2.46
CA SER A 556 27.55 4.14 1.86
C SER A 556 28.60 4.70 2.86
N PRO A 557 28.33 5.80 3.61
CA PRO A 557 29.30 6.37 4.55
C PRO A 557 29.60 5.53 5.80
N ARG A 558 28.90 4.40 6.00
CA ARG A 558 28.99 3.54 7.20
C ARG A 558 28.72 4.33 8.48
N GLN A 559 27.67 5.15 8.43
CA GLN A 559 27.14 5.98 9.51
C GLN A 559 25.82 5.45 10.08
N THR A 560 24.97 4.83 9.25
CA THR A 560 23.65 4.32 9.69
C THR A 560 23.45 2.84 9.35
N ALA A 561 22.79 2.11 10.25
CA ALA A 561 22.56 0.67 10.16
C ALA A 561 21.12 0.29 10.49
N LEU A 562 20.61 -0.73 9.81
CA LEU A 562 19.33 -1.38 10.07
C LEU A 562 19.53 -2.61 10.97
N VAL A 563 18.68 -2.73 11.99
CA VAL A 563 18.48 -3.94 12.79
C VAL A 563 17.03 -4.37 12.61
N ARG A 564 16.79 -5.52 11.98
CA ARG A 564 15.46 -6.03 11.68
C ARG A 564 15.09 -7.14 12.67
N ALA A 565 13.96 -7.01 13.35
CA ALA A 565 13.37 -8.06 14.17
C ALA A 565 12.15 -8.67 13.46
N SER A 566 12.10 -10.00 13.41
CA SER A 566 11.01 -10.77 12.78
C SER A 566 10.00 -11.24 13.83
N LEU A 567 8.72 -11.01 13.53
CA LEU A 567 7.57 -11.37 14.34
C LEU A 567 6.67 -12.34 13.57
N GLN A 568 6.17 -13.36 14.26
CA GLN A 568 5.29 -14.39 13.69
C GLN A 568 3.81 -13.98 13.59
N ALA A 569 3.45 -12.77 14.03
CA ALA A 569 2.08 -12.24 13.94
C ALA A 569 2.05 -10.71 13.99
N GLY A 570 1.33 -10.08 13.05
CA GLY A 570 1.22 -8.63 12.91
C GLY A 570 0.15 -7.96 13.78
N SER A 571 -0.43 -8.65 14.78
CA SER A 571 -1.52 -8.09 15.59
C SER A 571 -1.09 -6.84 16.38
N TYR A 572 -1.92 -5.79 16.34
CA TYR A 572 -1.71 -4.58 17.16
C TYR A 572 -1.59 -4.88 18.67
N LEU A 573 -2.25 -5.94 19.17
CA LEU A 573 -2.12 -6.35 20.56
C LEU A 573 -0.69 -6.76 20.96
N ILE A 574 0.08 -7.35 20.05
CA ILE A 574 1.51 -7.67 20.26
C ILE A 574 2.33 -6.37 20.16
N SER A 575 2.15 -5.59 19.09
CA SER A 575 2.89 -4.34 18.87
C SER A 575 2.72 -3.34 20.02
N ARG A 576 1.52 -3.26 20.62
CA ARG A 576 1.22 -2.43 21.80
C ARG A 576 2.04 -2.80 23.04
N ASP A 577 2.34 -4.08 23.23
CA ASP A 577 3.07 -4.56 24.41
C ASP A 577 4.58 -4.62 24.15
N LEU A 578 5.00 -4.72 22.88
CA LEU A 578 6.40 -4.73 22.43
C LEU A 578 6.97 -3.32 22.22
N VAL A 579 6.34 -2.48 21.40
CA VAL A 579 6.93 -1.21 20.91
C VAL A 579 7.34 -0.28 22.07
N PRO A 580 6.53 -0.02 23.11
CA PRO A 580 6.93 0.84 24.23
C PRO A 580 8.14 0.30 25.02
N VAL A 581 8.32 -1.02 25.04
CA VAL A 581 9.45 -1.68 25.71
C VAL A 581 10.73 -1.49 24.89
N VAL A 582 10.63 -1.53 23.57
CA VAL A 582 11.76 -1.21 22.66
C VAL A 582 12.05 0.30 22.67
N GLU A 583 11.05 1.17 22.56
CA GLU A 583 11.20 2.64 22.70
C GLU A 583 11.97 2.99 23.98
N GLN A 584 11.59 2.39 25.12
CA GLN A 584 12.26 2.61 26.40
C GLN A 584 13.70 2.08 26.42
N TYR A 585 13.98 0.94 25.78
CA TYR A 585 15.35 0.42 25.67
C TYR A 585 16.22 1.34 24.82
N LEU A 586 15.74 1.79 23.66
CA LEU A 586 16.48 2.72 22.80
C LEU A 586 16.78 4.04 23.53
N GLN A 587 15.77 4.64 24.17
CA GLN A 587 15.90 5.87 24.97
C GLN A 587 16.84 5.75 26.19
N SER A 588 17.27 4.55 26.58
CA SER A 588 18.14 4.31 27.74
C SER A 588 19.51 3.70 27.41
N HIS A 589 19.75 3.32 26.15
CA HIS A 589 21.03 2.74 25.68
C HIS A 589 21.63 3.50 24.48
N PHE A 590 20.86 4.36 23.81
CA PHE A 590 21.26 5.15 22.65
C PHE A 590 20.95 6.66 22.88
N ASP A 591 21.32 7.17 24.06
CA ASP A 591 21.13 8.57 24.48
C ASP A 591 22.38 9.46 24.27
N GLY A 592 23.42 8.92 23.63
CA GLY A 592 24.73 9.55 23.42
C GLY A 592 25.08 9.83 21.96
N ALA A 593 26.32 9.51 21.57
CA ALA A 593 26.86 9.72 20.22
C ALA A 593 26.42 8.66 19.18
N VAL A 594 25.59 7.72 19.62
CA VAL A 594 24.86 6.75 18.79
C VAL A 594 23.39 6.92 19.14
N LYS A 595 22.54 7.09 18.13
CA LYS A 595 21.08 7.24 18.27
C LYS A 595 20.40 6.01 17.68
N ALA A 596 19.18 5.74 18.12
CA ALA A 596 18.36 4.66 17.58
C ALA A 596 16.89 5.06 17.51
N ASN A 597 16.24 4.79 16.38
CA ASN A 597 14.84 5.14 16.10
C ASN A 597 14.09 3.91 15.55
N LEU A 598 12.79 3.80 15.85
CA LEU A 598 11.94 2.70 15.37
C LEU A 598 11.27 3.01 14.03
N SER A 599 11.20 1.99 13.19
CA SER A 599 10.62 2.01 11.85
C SER A 599 10.00 0.64 11.49
N GLY A 600 9.70 0.42 10.22
CA GLY A 600 9.09 -0.82 9.72
C GLY A 600 7.59 -0.91 10.00
N ARG A 601 6.94 -1.87 9.33
CA ARG A 601 5.48 -2.06 9.31
C ARG A 601 4.88 -2.15 10.72
N VAL A 602 5.51 -2.91 11.62
CA VAL A 602 5.02 -3.13 13.00
C VAL A 602 4.99 -1.85 13.84
N ASN A 603 5.96 -0.93 13.65
CA ASN A 603 5.98 0.35 14.37
C ASN A 603 4.92 1.32 13.85
N VAL A 604 4.78 1.40 12.53
CA VAL A 604 3.74 2.20 11.88
C VAL A 604 2.36 1.75 12.36
N ASP A 605 2.08 0.45 12.29
CA ASP A 605 0.81 -0.15 12.69
C ASP A 605 0.49 0.09 14.18
N TYR A 606 1.48 0.03 15.07
CA TYR A 606 1.30 0.46 16.47
C TYR A 606 0.78 1.90 16.58
N HIS A 607 1.47 2.86 15.93
CA HIS A 607 1.13 4.28 16.09
C HIS A 607 -0.24 4.65 15.48
N TRP A 608 -0.60 4.14 14.30
CA TRP A 608 -1.90 4.51 13.69
C TRP A 608 -3.08 3.68 14.22
N ILE A 609 -2.92 2.39 14.50
CA ILE A 609 -4.01 1.55 15.05
C ILE A 609 -4.39 2.01 16.47
N GLY A 610 -3.41 2.42 17.28
CA GLY A 610 -3.66 3.06 18.58
C GLY A 610 -4.52 4.33 18.48
N GLY A 611 -4.35 5.09 17.40
CA GLY A 611 -5.15 6.29 17.11
C GLY A 611 -6.62 6.01 16.78
N ILE A 612 -6.93 4.85 16.18
CA ILE A 612 -8.30 4.48 15.74
C ILE A 612 -9.31 4.59 16.88
N ALA A 613 -8.93 4.18 18.10
CA ALA A 613 -9.82 4.25 19.26
C ALA A 613 -10.34 5.66 19.53
N ALA A 614 -9.47 6.66 19.41
CA ALA A 614 -9.75 8.05 19.70
C ALA A 614 -10.41 8.78 18.52
N SER A 615 -9.94 8.55 17.30
CA SER A 615 -10.53 9.15 16.09
C SER A 615 -11.93 8.60 15.81
N HIS A 616 -12.14 7.28 15.94
CA HIS A 616 -13.46 6.64 15.83
C HIS A 616 -14.46 7.19 16.87
N LEU A 617 -14.08 7.26 18.15
CA LEU A 617 -14.98 7.80 19.19
C LEU A 617 -15.31 9.27 18.93
N SER A 618 -14.32 10.04 18.45
CA SER A 618 -14.50 11.44 18.08
C SER A 618 -15.40 11.61 16.86
N SER A 619 -15.23 10.80 15.81
CA SER A 619 -16.03 10.90 14.58
C SER A 619 -17.46 10.42 14.76
N VAL A 620 -17.68 9.39 15.59
CA VAL A 620 -19.03 8.96 16.00
C VAL A 620 -19.72 10.06 16.81
N LEU A 621 -19.00 10.73 17.74
CA LEU A 621 -19.54 11.86 18.49
C LEU A 621 -19.83 13.07 17.59
N ILE A 622 -18.90 13.44 16.70
CA ILE A 622 -19.03 14.58 15.78
C ILE A 622 -20.16 14.35 14.78
N SER A 623 -20.26 13.16 14.18
CA SER A 623 -21.36 12.79 13.28
C SER A 623 -22.71 12.77 14.01
N PHE A 624 -22.75 12.26 15.24
CA PHE A 624 -23.97 12.26 16.07
C PHE A 624 -24.41 13.68 16.43
N LEU A 625 -23.47 14.56 16.80
CA LEU A 625 -23.73 15.96 17.08
C LEU A 625 -24.14 16.74 15.82
N ALA A 626 -23.52 16.48 14.67
CA ALA A 626 -23.88 17.08 13.38
C ALA A 626 -25.31 16.70 12.97
N VAL A 627 -25.68 15.44 13.10
CA VAL A 627 -27.05 14.97 12.84
C VAL A 627 -28.05 15.52 13.86
N LEU A 628 -27.71 15.58 15.14
CA LEU A 628 -28.54 16.20 16.18
C LEU A 628 -28.76 17.70 15.91
N ALA A 629 -27.71 18.42 15.54
CA ALA A 629 -27.75 19.85 15.21
C ALA A 629 -28.58 20.11 13.95
N MET A 630 -28.37 19.33 12.89
CA MET A 630 -29.13 19.41 11.65
C MET A 630 -30.62 19.10 11.89
N ALA A 631 -30.94 18.01 12.61
CA ALA A 631 -32.31 17.71 12.99
C ALA A 631 -32.94 18.83 13.85
N ALA A 632 -32.21 19.37 14.82
CA ALA A 632 -32.69 20.48 15.66
C ALA A 632 -32.95 21.77 14.86
N LEU A 633 -32.07 22.11 13.91
CA LEU A 633 -32.23 23.21 12.96
C LEU A 633 -33.49 23.02 12.10
N LEU A 634 -33.64 21.85 11.48
CA LEU A 634 -34.70 21.54 10.52
C LEU A 634 -36.10 21.43 11.16
N PHE A 635 -36.20 20.82 12.34
CA PHE A 635 -37.44 20.82 13.13
C PHE A 635 -37.69 22.16 13.84
N ARG A 636 -36.65 23.01 13.98
CA ARG A 636 -36.60 24.29 14.71
C ARG A 636 -36.85 24.10 16.22
N SER A 637 -36.26 23.04 16.77
CA SER A 637 -36.43 22.61 18.17
C SER A 637 -35.32 21.63 18.60
N LEU A 638 -34.59 21.95 19.67
CA LEU A 638 -33.56 21.06 20.23
C LEU A 638 -34.14 19.72 20.73
N THR A 639 -35.35 19.73 21.31
CA THR A 639 -35.99 18.47 21.77
C THR A 639 -36.37 17.55 20.63
N ALA A 640 -36.61 18.08 19.42
CA ALA A 640 -36.77 17.26 18.22
C ALA A 640 -35.45 16.62 17.79
N GLY A 641 -34.32 17.34 17.87
CA GLY A 641 -32.99 16.80 17.60
C GLY A 641 -32.61 15.66 18.55
N PHE A 642 -32.77 15.87 19.87
CA PHE A 642 -32.55 14.80 20.86
C PHE A 642 -33.49 13.60 20.65
N MET A 643 -34.76 13.82 20.31
CA MET A 643 -35.67 12.71 19.99
C MET A 643 -35.25 11.98 18.70
N ALA A 644 -34.78 12.68 17.66
CA ALA A 644 -34.32 12.04 16.43
C ALA A 644 -33.04 11.19 16.65
N ALA A 645 -32.12 11.67 17.49
CA ALA A 645 -30.85 11.01 17.74
C ALA A 645 -30.93 9.84 18.74
N LEU A 646 -31.92 9.82 19.66
CA LEU A 646 -32.00 8.80 20.72
C LEU A 646 -32.09 7.33 20.21
N PRO A 647 -32.93 6.97 19.21
CA PRO A 647 -32.97 5.61 18.68
C PRO A 647 -31.65 5.16 18.05
N VAL A 648 -30.93 6.11 17.45
CA VAL A 648 -29.68 5.91 16.73
C VAL A 648 -28.54 5.67 17.70
N GLY A 649 -28.41 6.52 18.73
CA GLY A 649 -27.43 6.33 19.81
C GLY A 649 -27.64 5.02 20.57
N LEU A 650 -28.89 4.62 20.80
CA LEU A 650 -29.21 3.31 21.39
C LEU A 650 -28.74 2.15 20.48
N ALA A 651 -28.96 2.23 19.17
CA ALA A 651 -28.53 1.19 18.24
C ALA A 651 -27.01 1.00 18.26
N ILE A 652 -26.26 2.10 18.15
CA ILE A 652 -24.79 2.10 18.13
C ILE A 652 -24.22 1.51 19.42
N LEU A 653 -24.71 1.94 20.58
CA LEU A 653 -24.30 1.39 21.89
C LEU A 653 -24.59 -0.12 21.99
N VAL A 654 -25.74 -0.58 21.48
CA VAL A 654 -26.07 -2.01 21.48
C VAL A 654 -25.14 -2.79 20.55
N ILE A 655 -24.70 -2.21 19.43
CA ILE A 655 -23.72 -2.86 18.55
C ILE A 655 -22.34 -2.98 19.22
N TYR A 656 -21.84 -1.95 19.90
CA TYR A 656 -20.60 -2.08 20.69
C TYR A 656 -20.69 -3.17 21.76
N ALA A 657 -21.84 -3.28 22.44
CA ALA A 657 -22.09 -4.37 23.39
C ALA A 657 -22.16 -5.75 22.70
N VAL A 658 -22.65 -5.85 21.47
CA VAL A 658 -22.60 -7.08 20.66
C VAL A 658 -21.16 -7.40 20.26
N MET A 659 -20.36 -6.42 19.83
CA MET A 659 -18.94 -6.60 19.48
C MET A 659 -18.16 -7.18 20.67
N ALA A 660 -18.28 -6.54 21.84
CA ALA A 660 -17.62 -6.99 23.08
C ALA A 660 -18.07 -8.38 23.58
N VAL A 661 -19.32 -8.79 23.30
CA VAL A 661 -19.84 -10.13 23.66
C VAL A 661 -19.51 -11.19 22.59
N LYS A 662 -19.19 -10.78 21.36
CA LYS A 662 -18.85 -11.67 20.24
C LYS A 662 -17.36 -11.78 19.95
N GLY A 663 -16.52 -10.95 20.56
CA GLY A 663 -15.09 -10.88 20.25
C GLY A 663 -14.79 -10.18 18.92
N ILE A 664 -15.75 -9.45 18.34
CA ILE A 664 -15.52 -8.67 17.12
C ILE A 664 -14.69 -7.44 17.53
N TRP A 665 -13.46 -7.34 17.04
CA TRP A 665 -12.59 -6.21 17.30
C TRP A 665 -13.12 -4.92 16.66
N LEU A 666 -12.77 -3.78 17.26
CA LEU A 666 -12.89 -2.46 16.64
C LEU A 666 -11.66 -2.21 15.75
N GLY A 667 -11.62 -2.95 14.63
CA GLY A 667 -10.67 -2.73 13.54
C GLY A 667 -11.18 -1.73 12.49
N VAL A 668 -10.33 -1.42 11.52
CA VAL A 668 -10.49 -0.44 10.43
C VAL A 668 -11.85 -0.54 9.76
N GLY A 669 -12.14 -1.68 9.12
CA GLY A 669 -13.38 -1.89 8.37
C GLY A 669 -14.63 -1.90 9.27
N THR A 670 -14.50 -2.30 10.55
CA THR A 670 -15.62 -2.26 11.49
C THR A 670 -15.93 -0.84 11.96
N SER A 671 -14.92 0.00 12.18
CA SER A 671 -15.04 1.36 12.73
C SER A 671 -16.07 2.22 11.97
N MET A 672 -16.17 2.00 10.67
CA MET A 672 -17.09 2.68 9.76
C MET A 672 -18.58 2.44 10.07
N PHE A 673 -18.95 1.33 10.74
CA PHE A 673 -20.35 0.94 10.91
C PHE A 673 -21.17 2.04 11.59
N ALA A 674 -20.56 2.74 12.55
CA ALA A 674 -21.26 3.64 13.46
C ALA A 674 -21.70 4.94 12.76
N ALA A 675 -20.83 5.56 11.96
CA ALA A 675 -21.18 6.78 11.21
C ALA A 675 -22.25 6.50 10.13
N ILE A 676 -22.18 5.34 9.48
CA ILE A 676 -23.19 4.91 8.50
C ILE A 676 -24.51 4.61 9.21
N ALA A 677 -24.47 3.95 10.37
CA ALA A 677 -25.65 3.74 11.21
C ALA A 677 -26.24 5.06 11.73
N ILE A 678 -25.43 6.12 11.92
CA ILE A 678 -25.93 7.48 12.18
C ILE A 678 -26.71 8.01 10.96
N GLY A 679 -26.08 7.99 9.77
CA GLY A 679 -26.69 8.51 8.54
C GLY A 679 -27.96 7.77 8.12
N LEU A 680 -27.99 6.44 8.25
CA LEU A 680 -29.13 5.60 7.87
C LEU A 680 -30.18 5.46 8.99
N GLY A 681 -29.74 5.29 10.25
CA GLY A 681 -30.65 5.04 11.37
C GLY A 681 -31.53 6.23 11.73
N VAL A 682 -31.07 7.46 11.46
CA VAL A 682 -31.83 8.69 11.74
C VAL A 682 -33.02 8.87 10.80
N ASP A 683 -33.01 8.26 9.62
CA ASP A 683 -34.10 8.29 8.64
C ASP A 683 -35.43 7.79 9.26
N PHE A 684 -35.39 6.62 9.91
CA PHE A 684 -36.53 6.05 10.63
C PHE A 684 -37.08 6.99 11.70
N ALA A 685 -36.19 7.70 12.40
CA ALA A 685 -36.57 8.62 13.47
C ALA A 685 -37.20 9.90 12.91
N ILE A 686 -36.63 10.50 11.86
CA ILE A 686 -37.13 11.73 11.23
C ILE A 686 -38.47 11.50 10.55
N HIS A 687 -38.61 10.43 9.76
CA HIS A 687 -39.90 10.09 9.14
C HIS A 687 -40.99 9.80 10.20
N THR A 688 -40.64 9.15 11.31
CA THR A 688 -41.56 8.94 12.44
C THR A 688 -41.93 10.26 13.11
N LEU A 689 -40.98 11.16 13.35
CA LEU A 689 -41.21 12.44 14.03
C LEU A 689 -41.97 13.46 13.17
N ASP A 690 -41.69 13.59 11.87
CA ASP A 690 -42.46 14.50 11.00
C ASP A 690 -43.89 13.96 10.80
N ARG A 691 -44.11 12.64 10.72
CA ARG A 691 -45.49 12.10 10.71
C ARG A 691 -46.20 12.30 12.05
N LEU A 692 -45.54 12.05 13.19
CA LEU A 692 -46.10 12.38 14.51
C LEU A 692 -46.47 13.88 14.60
N ARG A 693 -45.63 14.78 14.07
CA ARG A 693 -45.92 16.22 13.99
C ARG A 693 -47.14 16.52 13.11
N GLN A 694 -47.25 15.89 11.95
CA GLN A 694 -48.42 16.04 11.05
C GLN A 694 -49.71 15.59 11.74
N GLU A 695 -49.74 14.38 12.31
CA GLU A 695 -50.94 13.80 12.93
C GLU A 695 -51.31 14.47 14.27
N LEU A 696 -50.36 14.99 15.05
CA LEU A 696 -50.64 15.62 16.35
C LEU A 696 -50.95 17.13 16.25
N SER A 697 -50.53 17.82 15.19
CA SER A 697 -50.89 19.22 14.94
C SER A 697 -52.16 19.42 14.10
N ALA A 698 -52.68 18.36 13.46
CA ALA A 698 -53.93 18.42 12.67
C ALA A 698 -55.16 18.67 13.57
N GLN A 699 -55.94 19.72 13.29
CA GLN A 699 -57.10 20.09 14.10
C GLN A 699 -58.23 19.05 13.99
N GLY A 700 -58.81 18.64 15.12
CA GLY A 700 -59.91 17.66 15.18
C GLY A 700 -60.04 16.94 16.54
N GLY A 701 -61.18 16.32 16.82
CA GLY A 701 -61.52 15.75 18.12
C GLY A 701 -60.87 14.41 18.49
N ALA A 702 -60.12 13.78 17.59
CA ALA A 702 -59.48 12.48 17.84
C ALA A 702 -58.39 12.55 18.92
N THR A 703 -58.27 11.51 19.74
CA THR A 703 -57.30 11.42 20.84
C THR A 703 -55.86 11.24 20.36
N VAL A 704 -54.89 11.53 21.23
CA VAL A 704 -53.46 11.33 20.97
C VAL A 704 -53.14 9.87 20.62
N ALA A 705 -53.79 8.89 21.26
CA ALA A 705 -53.54 7.47 20.99
C ALA A 705 -54.07 7.04 19.61
N GLU A 706 -55.26 7.49 19.21
CA GLU A 706 -55.82 7.21 17.88
C GLU A 706 -54.95 7.81 16.77
N ARG A 707 -54.53 9.07 16.93
CA ARG A 707 -53.63 9.76 15.98
C ARG A 707 -52.29 9.04 15.82
N ILE A 708 -51.69 8.58 16.92
CA ILE A 708 -50.45 7.79 16.87
C ILE A 708 -50.69 6.43 16.18
N THR A 709 -51.86 5.82 16.33
CA THR A 709 -52.19 4.54 15.67
C THR A 709 -52.18 4.66 14.13
N VAL A 710 -52.52 5.84 13.58
CA VAL A 710 -52.41 6.12 12.13
C VAL A 710 -50.96 6.04 11.63
N VAL A 711 -49.99 6.52 12.42
CA VAL A 711 -48.56 6.52 12.06
C VAL A 711 -48.04 5.09 11.85
N PHE A 712 -48.46 4.14 12.68
CA PHE A 712 -48.11 2.73 12.51
C PHE A 712 -48.76 2.10 11.27
N ALA A 713 -50.00 2.48 10.92
CA ALA A 713 -50.70 1.93 9.77
C ALA A 713 -50.12 2.40 8.42
N SER A 714 -49.71 3.68 8.31
CA SER A 714 -49.15 4.27 7.09
C SER A 714 -47.62 4.26 7.09
N THR A 715 -46.98 5.16 7.84
CA THR A 715 -45.52 5.33 7.88
C THR A 715 -44.81 4.07 8.36
N GLY A 716 -45.34 3.37 9.38
CA GLY A 716 -44.78 2.09 9.86
C GLY A 716 -44.69 1.00 8.79
N ARG A 717 -45.59 0.99 7.79
CA ARG A 717 -45.49 0.09 6.62
C ARG A 717 -44.36 0.50 5.69
N ALA A 718 -44.24 1.80 5.39
CA ALA A 718 -43.18 2.30 4.50
C ALA A 718 -41.79 2.06 5.11
N LEU A 719 -41.62 2.41 6.39
CA LEU A 719 -40.38 2.20 7.14
C LEU A 719 -39.99 0.71 7.26
N TRP A 720 -40.96 -0.21 7.30
CA TRP A 720 -40.67 -1.65 7.29
C TRP A 720 -40.06 -2.12 5.96
N TYR A 721 -40.54 -1.62 4.82
CA TYR A 721 -39.96 -1.97 3.51
C TYR A 721 -38.63 -1.24 3.25
N ASN A 722 -38.47 -0.03 3.78
CA ASN A 722 -37.20 0.69 3.82
C ASN A 722 -36.15 -0.09 4.64
N LEU A 723 -36.48 -0.49 5.88
CA LEU A 723 -35.64 -1.38 6.68
C LEU A 723 -35.28 -2.66 5.91
N LEU A 724 -36.25 -3.33 5.30
CA LEU A 724 -36.00 -4.57 4.58
C LEU A 724 -35.03 -4.36 3.41
N ALA A 725 -35.16 -3.26 2.66
CA ALA A 725 -34.26 -2.90 1.57
C ALA A 725 -32.83 -2.61 2.06
N VAL A 726 -32.69 -1.81 3.12
CA VAL A 726 -31.38 -1.45 3.67
C VAL A 726 -30.72 -2.66 4.34
N ALA A 727 -31.39 -3.32 5.28
CA ALA A 727 -30.81 -4.43 6.04
C ALA A 727 -30.48 -5.66 5.19
N LEU A 728 -31.30 -6.00 4.19
CA LEU A 728 -30.94 -7.07 3.23
C LEU A 728 -29.93 -6.59 2.17
N GLY A 729 -29.86 -5.29 1.86
CA GLY A 729 -28.80 -4.70 1.04
C GLY A 729 -27.42 -4.88 1.68
N PHE A 730 -27.24 -4.41 2.93
CA PHE A 730 -26.02 -4.67 3.71
C PHE A 730 -25.81 -6.16 4.00
N GLY A 731 -26.88 -6.94 4.13
CA GLY A 731 -26.83 -8.40 4.20
C GLY A 731 -26.19 -9.08 2.98
N VAL A 732 -26.08 -8.42 1.83
CA VAL A 732 -25.30 -8.95 0.69
C VAL A 732 -23.80 -8.92 0.96
N LEU A 733 -23.29 -7.90 1.67
CA LEU A 733 -21.88 -7.82 2.05
C LEU A 733 -21.47 -8.95 3.00
N MET A 734 -22.42 -9.57 3.71
CA MET A 734 -22.17 -10.81 4.47
C MET A 734 -21.83 -12.03 3.59
N THR A 735 -21.86 -11.89 2.26
CA THR A 735 -21.44 -12.91 1.28
C THR A 735 -20.21 -12.49 0.46
N SER A 736 -19.59 -11.37 0.81
CA SER A 736 -18.34 -10.84 0.25
C SER A 736 -17.19 -11.82 0.48
N GLN A 737 -16.26 -11.90 -0.47
CA GLN A 737 -14.96 -12.55 -0.27
C GLN A 737 -14.02 -11.64 0.53
N VAL A 738 -14.10 -10.31 0.34
CA VAL A 738 -13.36 -9.31 1.13
C VAL A 738 -13.83 -9.35 2.60
N PRO A 739 -13.01 -9.83 3.56
CA PRO A 739 -13.53 -10.15 4.89
C PRO A 739 -13.96 -8.94 5.75
N PRO A 740 -13.26 -7.78 5.72
CA PRO A 740 -13.72 -6.57 6.42
C PRO A 740 -15.15 -6.15 6.04
N LEU A 741 -15.59 -6.40 4.79
CA LEU A 741 -16.95 -6.08 4.34
C LEU A 741 -18.01 -7.01 4.95
N VAL A 742 -17.67 -8.25 5.31
CA VAL A 742 -18.58 -9.22 5.94
C VAL A 742 -19.00 -8.74 7.34
N ASN A 743 -18.02 -8.41 8.18
CA ASN A 743 -18.27 -7.87 9.52
C ASN A 743 -18.95 -6.50 9.47
N PHE A 744 -18.47 -5.60 8.61
CA PHE A 744 -19.10 -4.30 8.35
C PHE A 744 -20.58 -4.41 7.95
N GLY A 745 -20.91 -5.27 6.99
CA GLY A 745 -22.28 -5.50 6.52
C GLY A 745 -23.21 -6.00 7.62
N LEU A 746 -22.74 -6.96 8.43
CA LEU A 746 -23.45 -7.46 9.60
C LEU A 746 -23.74 -6.36 10.63
N LEU A 747 -22.71 -5.58 11.00
CA LEU A 747 -22.82 -4.51 12.00
C LEU A 747 -23.81 -3.42 11.55
N VAL A 748 -23.75 -2.97 10.29
CA VAL A 748 -24.69 -1.97 9.75
C VAL A 748 -26.12 -2.55 9.66
N ALA A 749 -26.31 -3.76 9.14
CA ALA A 749 -27.63 -4.39 9.03
C ALA A 749 -28.32 -4.57 10.40
N LEU A 750 -27.57 -4.97 11.42
CA LEU A 750 -28.05 -5.04 12.81
C LEU A 750 -28.36 -3.64 13.36
N SER A 751 -27.48 -2.66 13.17
CA SER A 751 -27.67 -1.31 13.71
C SER A 751 -28.90 -0.61 13.13
N VAL A 752 -29.08 -0.67 11.81
CA VAL A 752 -30.27 -0.17 11.09
C VAL A 752 -31.54 -0.86 11.60
N SER A 753 -31.50 -2.18 11.86
CA SER A 753 -32.61 -2.93 12.43
C SER A 753 -32.98 -2.48 13.85
N ILE A 754 -31.99 -2.25 14.71
CA ILE A 754 -32.21 -1.76 16.09
C ILE A 754 -32.74 -0.32 16.05
N ALA A 755 -32.19 0.55 15.19
CA ALA A 755 -32.62 1.93 15.03
C ALA A 755 -34.08 2.05 14.56
N PHE A 756 -34.53 1.18 13.63
CA PHE A 756 -35.94 1.07 13.23
C PHE A 756 -36.85 0.68 14.41
N VAL A 757 -36.51 -0.38 15.15
CA VAL A 757 -37.32 -0.85 16.28
C VAL A 757 -37.37 0.21 17.37
N ALA A 758 -36.23 0.79 17.74
CA ALA A 758 -36.14 1.87 18.71
C ALA A 758 -36.94 3.11 18.27
N SER A 759 -36.93 3.46 16.98
CA SER A 759 -37.70 4.59 16.45
C SER A 759 -39.21 4.37 16.58
N LEU A 760 -39.73 3.22 16.14
CA LEU A 760 -41.16 2.91 16.24
C LEU A 760 -41.65 2.66 17.68
N VAL A 761 -40.77 2.27 18.60
CA VAL A 761 -41.13 1.94 19.99
C VAL A 761 -40.96 3.12 20.93
N LEU A 762 -39.82 3.81 20.91
CA LEU A 762 -39.50 4.87 21.87
C LEU A 762 -40.12 6.22 21.50
N LEU A 763 -40.11 6.61 20.22
CA LEU A 763 -40.56 7.95 19.81
C LEU A 763 -42.05 8.21 20.12
N PRO A 764 -42.98 7.27 19.87
CA PRO A 764 -44.38 7.48 20.24
C PRO A 764 -44.59 7.42 21.75
N ALA A 765 -43.82 6.61 22.48
CA ALA A 765 -43.87 6.55 23.94
C ALA A 765 -43.39 7.88 24.57
N LEU A 766 -42.31 8.48 24.06
CA LEU A 766 -41.84 9.82 24.41
C LEU A 766 -42.89 10.89 24.05
N ALA A 767 -43.51 10.81 22.87
CA ALA A 767 -44.55 11.77 22.46
C ALA A 767 -45.78 11.74 23.40
N VAL A 768 -46.20 10.55 23.86
CA VAL A 768 -47.29 10.39 24.84
C VAL A 768 -46.92 10.92 26.22
N VAL A 769 -45.69 10.66 26.68
CA VAL A 769 -45.23 10.98 28.05
C VAL A 769 -44.77 12.44 28.21
N LEU A 770 -43.97 12.96 27.28
CA LEU A 770 -43.35 14.30 27.37
C LEU A 770 -44.12 15.40 26.66
N ARG A 771 -45.00 15.06 25.70
CA ARG A 771 -45.82 15.98 24.90
C ARG A 771 -45.08 17.26 24.40
N PRO A 772 -43.94 17.12 23.70
CA PRO A 772 -43.07 18.25 23.37
C PRO A 772 -43.71 19.22 22.34
N ALA A 773 -43.60 20.52 22.62
CA ALA A 773 -44.35 21.58 21.92
C ALA A 773 -44.18 21.64 20.38
N PHE A 774 -43.07 21.15 19.83
CA PHE A 774 -42.84 21.14 18.38
C PHE A 774 -43.78 20.19 17.62
N LEU A 775 -44.26 19.12 18.27
CA LEU A 775 -45.27 18.20 17.73
C LEU A 775 -46.67 18.83 17.71
N PHE A 776 -46.91 19.84 18.56
CA PHE A 776 -48.21 20.49 18.76
C PHE A 776 -48.25 21.93 18.18
N GLY A 777 -47.33 22.27 17.27
CA GLY A 777 -47.48 23.39 16.33
C GLY A 777 -46.69 24.67 16.62
N GLN A 778 -45.99 24.79 17.75
CA GLN A 778 -45.15 25.97 18.04
C GLN A 778 -43.73 25.81 17.47
N SER A 779 -43.10 26.91 17.00
CA SER A 779 -41.85 26.87 16.21
C SER A 779 -40.84 27.96 16.61
N GLY A 780 -39.55 27.61 16.69
CA GLY A 780 -38.47 28.54 17.05
C GLY A 780 -37.96 29.45 15.91
N SER A 781 -37.16 30.46 16.27
CA SER A 781 -36.50 31.40 15.34
C SER A 781 -35.28 30.78 14.65
N LEU A 782 -35.06 31.11 13.37
CA LEU A 782 -33.91 30.66 12.57
C LEU A 782 -32.64 31.50 12.76
N LEU A 783 -32.78 32.77 13.17
CA LEU A 783 -31.68 33.75 13.15
C LEU A 783 -30.52 33.42 14.11
N LYS A 784 -30.75 32.56 15.11
CA LYS A 784 -29.69 32.13 16.04
C LYS A 784 -28.85 30.95 15.54
N THR A 785 -29.21 30.33 14.41
CA THR A 785 -28.64 29.04 13.99
C THR A 785 -27.77 29.12 12.73
N ALA A 786 -27.92 30.17 11.92
CA ALA A 786 -27.18 30.32 10.65
C ALA A 786 -25.76 30.89 10.79
N ALA A 787 -25.44 31.52 11.94
CA ALA A 787 -24.21 32.31 12.10
C ALA A 787 -22.90 31.49 12.18
N TRP A 788 -22.97 30.16 12.37
CA TRP A 788 -21.81 29.31 12.64
C TRP A 788 -21.25 28.55 11.42
N VAL A 789 -21.93 28.59 10.27
CA VAL A 789 -21.62 27.70 9.12
C VAL A 789 -20.74 28.39 8.05
N ALA A 790 -20.60 29.72 8.09
CA ALA A 790 -20.13 30.52 6.96
C ALA A 790 -18.59 30.70 6.84
N LEU A 791 -17.77 29.96 7.59
CA LEU A 791 -16.34 30.26 7.78
C LEU A 791 -15.35 29.32 7.04
N LEU A 792 -15.81 28.23 6.44
CA LEU A 792 -14.96 27.06 6.09
C LEU A 792 -14.77 26.75 4.59
N VAL A 793 -14.96 27.71 3.67
CA VAL A 793 -14.86 27.43 2.21
C VAL A 793 -14.04 28.51 1.49
N ALA A 794 -12.72 28.49 1.66
CA ALA A 794 -11.80 29.35 0.92
C ALA A 794 -10.39 28.73 0.73
N ILE A 795 -9.89 28.83 -0.52
CA ILE A 795 -8.52 28.60 -1.02
C ILE A 795 -8.18 27.17 -1.54
N ALA A 796 -7.91 27.08 -2.86
CA ALA A 796 -7.14 26.06 -3.59
C ALA A 796 -6.76 26.60 -5.01
N GLY A 797 -5.65 26.14 -5.64
CA GLY A 797 -5.14 26.59 -6.97
C GLY A 797 -3.97 25.76 -7.55
N SER A 798 -3.58 25.91 -8.85
CA SER A 798 -2.82 24.91 -9.67
C SER A 798 -2.00 25.43 -10.91
N ILE A 799 -1.08 24.63 -11.56
CA ILE A 799 -0.39 24.68 -12.94
C ILE A 799 0.92 23.79 -12.97
N GLN A 800 1.60 23.14 -13.98
CA GLN A 800 1.59 22.88 -15.49
C GLN A 800 2.73 23.54 -16.36
N LEU A 801 3.38 23.02 -17.46
CA LEU A 801 3.55 21.71 -18.20
C LEU A 801 4.61 21.73 -19.41
N ALA A 802 5.19 20.57 -19.86
CA ALA A 802 5.75 20.19 -21.23
C ALA A 802 7.14 20.75 -21.79
N ASN A 803 7.93 20.25 -22.82
CA ASN A 803 8.06 19.01 -23.69
C ASN A 803 9.32 18.93 -24.68
N ALA A 804 9.94 17.72 -24.94
CA ALA A 804 10.54 17.07 -26.19
C ALA A 804 11.61 17.72 -27.17
N ALA A 805 12.35 17.08 -28.16
CA ALA A 805 13.01 15.74 -28.43
C ALA A 805 13.69 15.58 -29.89
N GLY A 806 14.67 14.66 -30.15
CA GLY A 806 15.19 14.14 -31.51
C GLY A 806 16.72 14.36 -31.87
N GLU A 807 17.47 13.77 -32.87
CA GLU A 807 17.37 12.69 -33.94
C GLU A 807 18.75 12.47 -34.75
N ARG A 808 19.03 11.32 -35.48
CA ARG A 808 20.15 10.95 -36.49
C ARG A 808 21.49 10.34 -35.93
N PRO A 809 22.52 9.72 -36.63
CA PRO A 809 22.73 8.85 -37.87
C PRO A 809 23.69 7.54 -37.83
N GLU A 810 24.98 7.51 -38.33
CA GLU A 810 25.92 6.41 -38.88
C GLU A 810 27.27 5.79 -38.24
N VAL A 811 27.60 4.46 -38.23
CA VAL A 811 28.59 3.80 -37.26
C VAL A 811 30.11 3.59 -37.54
N MET A 812 30.55 2.68 -38.44
CA MET A 812 31.75 1.84 -38.14
C MET A 812 33.08 2.61 -38.00
N THR A 813 33.18 3.75 -38.67
CA THR A 813 34.33 4.69 -38.70
C THR A 813 34.86 5.12 -37.33
N ILE A 814 34.06 4.94 -36.28
CA ILE A 814 34.25 5.58 -34.98
C ILE A 814 35.06 4.68 -34.02
N ILE A 815 34.71 3.40 -33.93
CA ILE A 815 35.35 2.43 -33.02
C ILE A 815 36.80 2.13 -33.43
N GLU A 816 37.06 2.01 -34.74
CA GLU A 816 38.42 1.79 -35.27
C GLU A 816 39.40 2.88 -34.82
N ARG A 817 38.93 4.13 -34.73
CA ARG A 817 39.73 5.27 -34.28
C ARG A 817 39.77 5.41 -32.76
N MET A 818 38.71 5.01 -32.07
CA MET A 818 38.65 4.98 -30.61
C MET A 818 39.70 4.03 -30.02
N ASN A 819 39.94 2.86 -30.63
CA ASN A 819 40.89 1.88 -30.07
C ASN A 819 42.36 2.18 -30.40
N ALA A 820 42.64 2.99 -31.43
CA ALA A 820 43.98 3.34 -31.89
C ALA A 820 44.69 4.45 -31.06
N ARG A 821 44.17 4.80 -29.87
CA ARG A 821 44.76 5.80 -28.96
C ARG A 821 46.01 5.28 -28.25
N GLU A 822 46.91 6.20 -27.91
CA GLU A 822 48.15 5.95 -27.17
C GLU A 822 47.91 6.06 -25.66
N ASP A 823 48.41 5.09 -24.88
CA ASP A 823 48.15 4.99 -23.43
C ASP A 823 49.38 5.27 -22.55
N GLY A 824 50.59 5.31 -23.12
CA GLY A 824 51.88 5.48 -22.43
C GLY A 824 52.50 4.21 -21.81
N GLU A 825 53.83 4.05 -21.86
CA GLU A 825 54.54 2.86 -21.34
C GLU A 825 54.48 2.73 -19.80
N THR A 826 54.46 3.86 -19.10
CA THR A 826 54.40 3.97 -17.63
C THR A 826 53.48 5.12 -17.22
N VAL A 827 52.86 5.02 -16.05
CA VAL A 827 52.19 6.16 -15.40
C VAL A 827 52.22 6.01 -13.87
N ARG A 828 52.41 7.14 -13.17
CA ARG A 828 52.03 7.34 -11.77
C ARG A 828 50.83 8.27 -11.75
N ARG A 829 49.78 7.95 -10.99
CA ARG A 829 48.62 8.84 -10.77
C ARG A 829 48.00 8.58 -9.42
N ASP A 830 47.55 9.64 -8.76
CA ASP A 830 46.67 9.55 -7.60
C ASP A 830 45.22 9.55 -8.08
N MET A 831 44.34 8.91 -7.32
CA MET A 831 42.92 8.78 -7.66
C MET A 831 42.09 9.02 -6.41
N VAL A 832 41.22 10.03 -6.47
CA VAL A 832 40.12 10.20 -5.51
C VAL A 832 38.94 9.40 -6.04
N LEU A 833 38.37 8.56 -5.19
CA LEU A 833 37.27 7.66 -5.48
C LEU A 833 36.10 8.03 -4.57
N THR A 834 35.07 8.65 -5.13
CA THR A 834 33.82 8.95 -4.42
C THR A 834 32.80 7.88 -4.79
N LEU A 835 32.34 7.10 -3.81
CA LEU A 835 31.25 6.13 -3.96
C LEU A 835 30.00 6.71 -3.31
N THR A 836 28.98 6.97 -4.12
CA THR A 836 27.76 7.66 -3.73
C THR A 836 26.60 6.68 -3.83
N ASP A 837 25.90 6.43 -2.73
CA ASP A 837 24.69 5.60 -2.79
C ASP A 837 23.55 6.28 -3.56
N ARG A 838 22.49 5.52 -3.85
CA ARG A 838 21.29 5.98 -4.56
C ARG A 838 20.54 7.15 -3.89
N HIS A 839 20.95 7.58 -2.70
CA HIS A 839 20.40 8.71 -1.95
C HIS A 839 21.32 9.94 -1.94
N GLY A 840 22.51 9.85 -2.54
CA GLY A 840 23.49 10.93 -2.60
C GLY A 840 24.46 10.99 -1.43
N ASN A 841 24.57 9.94 -0.59
CA ASN A 841 25.55 9.93 0.50
C ASN A 841 26.92 9.46 0.00
N GLU A 842 27.94 10.32 0.13
CA GLU A 842 29.28 10.09 -0.40
C GLU A 842 30.22 9.40 0.62
N ARG A 843 30.86 8.28 0.22
CA ARG A 843 32.08 7.73 0.81
C ARG A 843 33.26 8.10 -0.07
N VAL A 844 34.28 8.76 0.48
CA VAL A 844 35.46 9.20 -0.29
C VAL A 844 36.70 8.45 0.16
N GLU A 845 37.32 7.77 -0.80
CA GLU A 845 38.58 7.05 -0.68
C GLU A 845 39.65 7.73 -1.54
N GLN A 846 40.92 7.60 -1.17
CA GLN A 846 42.05 8.10 -1.94
C GLN A 846 43.07 6.97 -2.12
N THR A 847 43.61 6.87 -3.33
CA THR A 847 44.63 5.88 -3.67
C THR A 847 45.77 6.50 -4.48
N ARG A 848 46.95 5.89 -4.40
CA ARG A 848 48.08 6.13 -5.30
C ARG A 848 48.31 4.90 -6.16
N SER A 849 48.31 5.07 -7.47
CA SER A 849 48.47 3.99 -8.44
C SER A 849 49.70 4.16 -9.33
N PHE A 850 50.29 3.02 -9.70
CA PHE A 850 51.39 2.92 -10.65
C PHE A 850 51.05 1.84 -11.68
N ARG A 851 51.26 2.13 -12.97
CA ARG A 851 51.09 1.16 -14.07
C ARG A 851 52.33 1.14 -14.96
N ARG A 852 52.70 -0.05 -15.44
CA ARG A 852 53.85 -0.27 -16.34
C ARG A 852 53.54 -1.42 -17.31
N TYR A 853 53.96 -1.29 -18.56
CA TYR A 853 54.01 -2.41 -19.50
C TYR A 853 55.36 -3.14 -19.44
N GLU A 854 55.33 -4.47 -19.49
CA GLU A 854 56.52 -5.32 -19.61
C GLU A 854 56.35 -6.29 -20.79
N GLY A 855 56.62 -5.78 -22.00
CA GLY A 855 56.15 -6.42 -23.23
C GLY A 855 54.68 -6.08 -23.46
N GLU A 856 53.86 -7.08 -23.75
CA GLU A 856 52.40 -6.91 -23.90
C GLU A 856 51.64 -7.10 -22.57
N THR A 857 52.29 -7.59 -21.51
CA THR A 857 51.71 -7.68 -20.16
C THR A 857 51.61 -6.29 -19.52
N LYS A 858 50.41 -5.90 -19.08
CA LYS A 858 50.17 -4.70 -18.25
C LYS A 858 50.34 -5.10 -16.79
N LYS A 859 51.00 -4.26 -15.99
CA LYS A 859 51.10 -4.45 -14.54
C LYS A 859 50.64 -3.20 -13.83
N THR A 860 49.75 -3.36 -12.85
CA THR A 860 49.13 -2.26 -12.12
C THR A 860 49.20 -2.53 -10.62
N VAL A 861 49.62 -1.54 -9.84
CA VAL A 861 49.62 -1.61 -8.36
C VAL A 861 48.98 -0.34 -7.80
N ILE A 862 48.10 -0.51 -6.82
CA ILE A 862 47.27 0.55 -6.21
C ILE A 862 47.44 0.45 -4.70
N PHE A 863 47.66 1.60 -4.05
CA PHE A 863 47.77 1.70 -2.59
C PHE A 863 46.74 2.69 -2.05
N TYR A 864 45.88 2.26 -1.14
CA TYR A 864 44.96 3.13 -0.43
C TYR A 864 45.74 4.04 0.53
N THR A 865 45.45 5.34 0.51
CA THR A 865 46.10 6.36 1.35
C THR A 865 45.15 6.94 2.39
N GLU A 866 43.88 7.17 2.03
CA GLU A 866 42.81 7.62 2.93
C GLU A 866 41.49 6.89 2.56
N PRO A 867 40.52 6.72 3.48
CA PRO A 867 40.59 7.00 4.91
C PRO A 867 41.55 6.07 5.67
N ALA A 868 41.84 6.41 6.93
CA ALA A 868 42.86 5.71 7.74
C ALA A 868 42.49 4.26 8.12
N SER A 869 41.22 3.88 7.96
CA SER A 869 40.65 2.55 8.17
C SER A 869 41.20 1.52 7.16
N VAL A 870 41.28 1.91 5.89
CA VAL A 870 41.82 1.13 4.76
C VAL A 870 43.24 1.55 4.36
N GLY A 871 43.73 2.69 4.85
CA GLY A 871 45.05 3.25 4.55
C GLY A 871 46.21 2.25 4.71
N GLY A 872 47.05 2.17 3.68
CA GLY A 872 48.14 1.19 3.57
C GLY A 872 47.73 -0.14 2.93
N THR A 873 46.45 -0.37 2.63
CA THR A 873 46.00 -1.51 1.82
C THR A 873 46.58 -1.41 0.41
N GLY A 874 47.08 -2.53 -0.12
CA GLY A 874 47.71 -2.57 -1.44
C GLY A 874 47.13 -3.67 -2.32
N PHE A 875 46.74 -3.31 -3.53
CA PHE A 875 46.26 -4.22 -4.58
C PHE A 875 47.27 -4.28 -5.74
N LEU A 876 47.51 -5.47 -6.30
CA LEU A 876 48.44 -5.71 -7.41
C LEU A 876 47.77 -6.65 -8.42
N THR A 877 47.81 -6.28 -9.70
CA THR A 877 47.40 -7.15 -10.82
C THR A 877 48.47 -7.21 -11.91
N TRP A 878 48.62 -8.39 -12.50
CA TRP A 878 49.40 -8.64 -13.71
C TRP A 878 48.45 -9.11 -14.83
N ASP A 879 48.14 -8.19 -15.75
CA ASP A 879 47.11 -8.38 -16.77
C ASP A 879 47.73 -8.95 -18.06
N TYR A 880 47.26 -10.11 -18.51
CA TYR A 880 47.84 -10.86 -19.63
C TYR A 880 47.18 -10.58 -20.99
N PRO A 881 47.95 -10.65 -22.11
CA PRO A 881 47.43 -10.50 -23.46
C PRO A 881 46.82 -11.79 -24.03
N GLU A 882 47.19 -12.96 -23.50
CA GLU A 882 46.60 -14.24 -23.88
C GLU A 882 45.17 -14.37 -23.34
N ALA A 883 44.21 -14.72 -24.19
CA ALA A 883 42.78 -14.78 -23.83
C ALA A 883 42.37 -16.11 -23.15
N ASP A 884 43.27 -17.09 -23.11
CA ASP A 884 43.12 -18.39 -22.44
C ASP A 884 43.93 -18.46 -21.13
N ARG A 885 44.19 -17.30 -20.50
CA ARG A 885 44.99 -17.17 -19.29
C ARG A 885 44.45 -16.11 -18.33
N ASP A 886 44.16 -16.54 -17.11
CA ASP A 886 43.73 -15.69 -16.00
C ASP A 886 44.83 -14.69 -15.56
N ASP A 887 44.41 -13.48 -15.16
CA ASP A 887 45.29 -12.46 -14.59
C ASP A 887 45.73 -12.84 -13.16
N ASP A 888 46.99 -12.57 -12.79
CA ASP A 888 47.47 -12.83 -11.42
C ASP A 888 47.17 -11.62 -10.51
N GLN A 889 46.29 -11.78 -9.51
CA GLN A 889 45.86 -10.71 -8.59
C GLN A 889 46.23 -10.97 -7.11
N TRP A 890 46.57 -9.90 -6.37
CA TRP A 890 46.89 -9.95 -4.93
C TRP A 890 46.38 -8.73 -4.17
N LEU A 891 45.98 -8.95 -2.91
CA LEU A 891 45.55 -7.92 -1.95
C LEU A 891 46.35 -8.05 -0.64
N TYR A 892 46.80 -6.93 -0.08
CA TYR A 892 47.50 -6.84 1.20
C TYR A 892 46.71 -6.00 2.21
N LEU A 893 46.35 -6.61 3.33
CA LEU A 893 45.53 -6.00 4.38
C LEU A 893 46.38 -5.71 5.63
N PRO A 894 46.67 -4.42 5.96
CA PRO A 894 47.59 -4.03 7.04
C PRO A 894 47.23 -4.57 8.43
N ALA A 895 45.93 -4.71 8.76
CA ALA A 895 45.49 -5.23 10.04
C ALA A 895 45.82 -6.72 10.19
N LEU A 896 45.66 -7.50 9.11
CA LEU A 896 46.01 -8.92 9.06
C LEU A 896 47.52 -9.17 8.85
N ARG A 897 48.25 -8.20 8.28
CA ARG A 897 49.67 -8.29 7.87
C ARG A 897 49.97 -9.46 6.93
N LYS A 898 48.95 -9.98 6.24
CA LYS A 898 49.04 -11.02 5.20
C LYS A 898 48.89 -10.36 3.82
N VAL A 899 49.76 -10.73 2.87
CA VAL A 899 49.43 -10.62 1.43
C VAL A 899 48.66 -11.89 1.10
N ARG A 900 47.49 -11.75 0.48
CA ARG A 900 46.73 -12.87 -0.11
C ARG A 900 46.77 -12.76 -1.62
N ARG A 901 46.76 -13.91 -2.31
CA ARG A 901 46.29 -13.98 -3.69
C ARG A 901 44.76 -13.97 -3.63
N ILE A 902 44.11 -13.25 -4.52
CA ILE A 902 42.66 -13.43 -4.74
C ILE A 902 42.45 -14.19 -6.06
N SER A 903 41.29 -14.80 -6.24
CA SER A 903 40.92 -15.38 -7.54
C SER A 903 40.95 -14.30 -8.62
N ALA A 904 41.15 -14.69 -9.88
CA ALA A 904 40.81 -13.79 -10.97
C ALA A 904 39.29 -13.67 -10.99
N SER A 905 38.78 -12.46 -10.73
CA SER A 905 37.37 -12.12 -10.89
C SER A 905 36.94 -12.25 -12.37
N ASP A 906 35.67 -12.55 -12.61
CA ASP A 906 35.14 -12.56 -13.98
C ASP A 906 35.18 -11.15 -14.59
N ARG A 907 35.22 -11.04 -15.93
CA ARG A 907 35.41 -9.73 -16.60
C ARG A 907 34.25 -8.76 -16.32
N GLY A 908 33.06 -9.29 -16.06
CA GLY A 908 31.86 -8.56 -15.62
C GLY A 908 31.79 -8.24 -14.12
N ASP A 909 32.69 -8.73 -13.27
CA ASP A 909 32.64 -8.45 -11.82
C ASP A 909 33.00 -6.99 -11.50
N TYR A 910 32.38 -6.46 -10.45
CA TYR A 910 32.63 -5.10 -9.95
C TYR A 910 33.99 -4.97 -9.25
N PHE A 911 34.74 -3.92 -9.60
CA PHE A 911 36.09 -3.70 -9.11
C PHE A 911 36.08 -3.10 -7.70
N LEU A 912 36.46 -3.90 -6.70
CA LEU A 912 36.66 -3.49 -5.29
C LEU A 912 35.46 -2.71 -4.68
N GLY A 913 34.23 -3.02 -5.10
CA GLY A 913 33.02 -2.36 -4.64
C GLY A 913 32.68 -1.05 -5.36
N THR A 914 33.13 -0.89 -6.61
CA THR A 914 32.75 0.23 -7.49
C THR A 914 31.87 -0.22 -8.64
N ASP A 915 31.10 0.68 -9.26
CA ASP A 915 30.25 0.36 -10.42
C ASP A 915 31.05 0.07 -11.71
N PHE A 916 32.38 0.22 -11.69
CA PHE A 916 33.27 -0.14 -12.80
C PHE A 916 33.68 -1.62 -12.67
N THR A 917 33.66 -2.36 -13.77
CA THR A 917 34.06 -3.78 -13.76
C THR A 917 35.55 -3.97 -14.03
N TYR A 918 36.07 -5.16 -13.72
CA TYR A 918 37.48 -5.50 -13.98
C TYR A 918 37.87 -5.30 -15.45
N GLU A 919 36.99 -5.59 -16.42
CA GLU A 919 37.22 -5.28 -17.85
C GLU A 919 37.38 -3.78 -18.11
N GLU A 920 36.57 -2.91 -17.51
CA GLU A 920 36.63 -1.46 -17.74
C GLU A 920 37.92 -0.84 -17.17
N ILE A 921 38.35 -1.31 -15.99
CA ILE A 921 39.63 -0.94 -15.35
C ILE A 921 40.83 -1.51 -16.13
N LYS A 922 40.71 -2.72 -16.68
CA LYS A 922 41.73 -3.35 -17.54
C LYS A 922 41.89 -2.60 -18.87
N LYS A 923 40.79 -2.24 -19.55
CA LYS A 923 40.78 -1.63 -20.90
C LYS A 923 40.90 -0.10 -20.93
N GLU A 924 40.75 0.60 -19.81
CA GLU A 924 40.95 2.06 -19.67
C GLU A 924 40.28 2.90 -20.78
N SER A 925 38.94 2.82 -20.86
CA SER A 925 38.11 3.51 -21.88
C SER A 925 38.32 3.08 -23.34
N LYS A 926 38.80 1.85 -23.60
CA LYS A 926 38.77 1.17 -24.91
C LYS A 926 37.78 0.00 -24.90
N ILE A 927 37.48 -0.60 -26.06
CA ILE A 927 36.60 -1.77 -26.18
C ILE A 927 37.26 -2.88 -27.00
N GLU A 928 37.04 -4.14 -26.63
CA GLU A 928 37.65 -5.28 -27.34
C GLU A 928 36.90 -5.57 -28.66
N ALA A 929 37.40 -5.03 -29.79
CA ALA A 929 36.65 -4.99 -31.06
C ALA A 929 36.34 -6.36 -31.69
N ARG A 930 37.00 -7.43 -31.24
CA ARG A 930 36.68 -8.81 -31.64
C ARG A 930 35.43 -9.36 -30.92
N ASP A 931 35.09 -8.85 -29.74
CA ASP A 931 34.06 -9.43 -28.87
C ASP A 931 32.62 -8.98 -29.26
N TYR A 932 32.49 -7.87 -30.01
CA TYR A 932 31.20 -7.21 -30.33
C TYR A 932 30.94 -6.99 -31.84
N ASP A 933 29.66 -6.94 -32.22
CA ASP A 933 29.15 -6.30 -33.45
C ASP A 933 28.57 -4.91 -33.14
N PHE A 934 28.65 -3.96 -34.08
CA PHE A 934 28.35 -2.54 -33.83
C PHE A 934 27.28 -1.94 -34.77
N SER A 935 26.47 -1.00 -34.26
CA SER A 935 25.47 -0.20 -35.02
C SER A 935 25.43 1.25 -34.49
N LEU A 936 25.03 2.28 -35.25
CA LEU A 936 24.90 3.65 -34.68
C LEU A 936 23.43 3.90 -34.42
N ARG A 937 23.17 4.52 -33.27
CA ARG A 937 21.86 5.06 -32.93
C ARG A 937 21.82 6.56 -33.17
N GLY A 938 22.93 7.28 -33.00
CA GLY A 938 22.96 8.68 -33.40
C GLY A 938 24.20 9.57 -33.26
N GLU A 939 24.03 10.88 -33.44
CA GLU A 939 24.93 11.98 -33.10
C GLU A 939 24.24 12.85 -32.06
N GLU A 940 24.93 13.19 -30.98
CA GLU A 940 24.39 14.04 -29.93
C GLU A 940 25.46 14.95 -29.30
N LEU A 941 25.00 15.99 -28.61
CA LEU A 941 25.85 16.96 -27.91
C LEU A 941 25.98 16.59 -26.44
N VAL A 942 26.97 15.77 -26.09
CA VAL A 942 27.38 15.52 -24.69
C VAL A 942 28.31 16.66 -24.27
N ASP A 943 27.98 17.38 -23.20
CA ASP A 943 28.76 18.52 -22.67
C ASP A 943 29.07 19.64 -23.69
N GLY A 944 28.28 19.74 -24.76
CA GLY A 944 28.54 20.66 -25.88
C GLY A 944 29.59 20.16 -26.88
N HIS A 945 30.17 18.99 -26.67
CA HIS A 945 31.01 18.28 -27.63
C HIS A 945 30.15 17.44 -28.59
N HIS A 946 30.50 17.46 -29.87
CA HIS A 946 29.80 16.68 -30.89
C HIS A 946 30.26 15.22 -30.81
N THR A 947 29.36 14.30 -30.44
CA THR A 947 29.64 12.88 -30.23
C THR A 947 28.86 11.98 -31.17
N TRP A 948 29.31 10.74 -31.34
CA TRP A 948 28.59 9.67 -32.05
C TRP A 948 28.23 8.51 -31.12
N VAL A 949 26.96 8.11 -31.13
CA VAL A 949 26.27 7.15 -30.25
C VAL A 949 26.32 5.72 -30.85
N VAL A 950 27.42 5.01 -30.62
CA VAL A 950 27.72 3.65 -31.11
C VAL A 950 27.18 2.57 -30.18
N GLU A 951 26.24 1.79 -30.69
CA GLU A 951 25.82 0.52 -30.08
C GLU A 951 26.88 -0.56 -30.34
N ALA A 952 27.13 -1.38 -29.31
CA ALA A 952 27.93 -2.59 -29.37
C ALA A 952 27.13 -3.74 -28.74
N VAL A 953 27.07 -4.90 -29.39
CA VAL A 953 26.36 -6.11 -28.93
C VAL A 953 27.33 -7.30 -29.00
N PRO A 954 27.51 -8.09 -27.93
CA PRO A 954 28.41 -9.25 -27.95
C PRO A 954 28.07 -10.26 -29.05
N ARG A 955 29.10 -10.88 -29.63
CA ARG A 955 28.95 -11.80 -30.77
C ARG A 955 28.34 -13.16 -30.43
N THR A 956 28.43 -13.59 -29.17
CA THR A 956 27.89 -14.86 -28.69
C THR A 956 27.28 -14.68 -27.29
N PRO A 957 26.33 -15.56 -26.88
CA PRO A 957 25.81 -15.55 -25.51
C PRO A 957 26.91 -15.78 -24.46
N ASP A 958 27.89 -16.63 -24.76
CA ASP A 958 28.98 -16.97 -23.84
C ASP A 958 29.80 -15.71 -23.48
N ILE A 959 30.11 -14.86 -24.48
CA ILE A 959 30.81 -13.58 -24.29
C ILE A 959 29.92 -12.56 -23.56
N ALA A 960 28.59 -12.59 -23.76
CA ALA A 960 27.66 -11.71 -23.05
C ALA A 960 27.62 -12.01 -21.54
N ALA A 961 27.64 -13.30 -21.17
CA ALA A 961 27.69 -13.75 -19.78
C ALA A 961 29.06 -13.44 -19.13
N GLU A 962 30.17 -13.72 -19.82
CA GLU A 962 31.54 -13.40 -19.38
C GLU A 962 31.73 -11.90 -19.05
N LEU A 963 31.00 -11.03 -19.74
CA LEU A 963 31.02 -9.57 -19.58
C LEU A 963 29.90 -9.01 -18.69
N GLY A 964 28.86 -9.78 -18.38
CA GLY A 964 27.64 -9.31 -17.68
C GLY A 964 26.72 -8.37 -18.48
N TYR A 965 26.93 -8.23 -19.80
CA TYR A 965 26.24 -7.23 -20.63
C TYR A 965 25.62 -7.83 -21.90
N SER A 966 24.36 -7.51 -22.22
CA SER A 966 23.78 -7.82 -23.54
C SER A 966 24.07 -6.76 -24.60
N ARG A 967 24.36 -5.52 -24.18
CA ARG A 967 24.58 -4.36 -25.08
C ARG A 967 25.30 -3.22 -24.37
N ILE A 968 26.01 -2.40 -25.13
CA ILE A 968 26.62 -1.12 -24.72
C ILE A 968 26.26 -0.03 -25.77
N LEU A 969 26.17 1.25 -25.39
CA LEU A 969 25.88 2.40 -26.27
C LEU A 969 26.80 3.59 -25.96
N LEU A 970 27.95 3.66 -26.64
CA LEU A 970 29.05 4.59 -26.41
C LEU A 970 28.87 5.90 -27.21
N ARG A 971 28.89 7.07 -26.56
CA ARG A 971 29.00 8.39 -27.21
C ARG A 971 30.44 8.85 -27.30
N ILE A 972 31.00 8.84 -28.51
CA ILE A 972 32.43 9.07 -28.77
C ILE A 972 32.65 10.45 -29.40
N ASP A 973 33.49 11.27 -28.77
CA ASP A 973 33.81 12.66 -29.18
C ASP A 973 34.50 12.69 -30.55
N SER A 974 33.92 13.47 -31.47
CA SER A 974 34.36 13.54 -32.86
C SER A 974 35.63 14.33 -33.13
N ALA A 975 36.15 15.07 -32.14
CA ALA A 975 37.44 15.76 -32.21
C ALA A 975 38.58 14.92 -31.66
N ILE A 976 38.37 14.20 -30.55
CA ILE A 976 39.44 13.49 -29.80
C ILE A 976 39.35 11.95 -29.80
N TRP A 977 38.28 11.37 -30.37
CA TRP A 977 38.08 9.91 -30.49
C TRP A 977 38.02 9.17 -29.16
N MET A 978 37.58 9.86 -28.10
CA MET A 978 37.38 9.30 -26.77
C MET A 978 35.88 9.18 -26.48
N PRO A 979 35.42 8.08 -25.86
CA PRO A 979 34.08 8.03 -25.29
C PRO A 979 33.93 9.10 -24.20
N ARG A 980 32.80 9.81 -24.22
CA ARG A 980 32.34 10.73 -23.16
C ARG A 980 31.22 10.14 -22.34
N LEU A 981 30.34 9.37 -22.96
CA LEU A 981 29.27 8.66 -22.27
C LEU A 981 29.21 7.21 -22.76
N TRP A 982 28.74 6.31 -21.91
CA TRP A 982 28.40 4.93 -22.24
C TRP A 982 27.06 4.63 -21.55
N GLU A 983 26.19 3.84 -22.15
CA GLU A 983 25.07 3.17 -21.47
C GLU A 983 25.26 1.66 -21.65
N PHE A 984 24.84 0.86 -20.69
CA PHE A 984 24.96 -0.61 -20.68
C PHE A 984 23.61 -1.26 -20.40
N TRP A 985 23.40 -2.47 -20.90
CA TRP A 985 22.21 -3.30 -20.63
C TRP A 985 22.62 -4.65 -20.05
N ASP A 986 21.84 -5.15 -19.09
CA ASP A 986 22.04 -6.47 -18.49
C ASP A 986 21.77 -7.61 -19.50
N GLU A 987 22.09 -8.85 -19.14
CA GLU A 987 21.85 -10.03 -19.99
C GLU A 987 20.38 -10.21 -20.43
N ALA A 988 19.42 -9.70 -19.65
CA ALA A 988 17.99 -9.78 -19.94
C ALA A 988 17.50 -8.63 -20.87
N GLY A 989 18.32 -7.60 -21.07
CA GLY A 989 18.04 -6.45 -21.95
C GLY A 989 17.48 -5.22 -21.24
N ASN A 990 17.54 -5.15 -19.90
CA ASN A 990 17.15 -3.98 -19.11
C ASN A 990 18.30 -2.97 -19.02
N ASP A 991 17.99 -1.68 -18.81
CA ASP A 991 19.02 -0.65 -18.58
C ASP A 991 19.81 -1.01 -17.30
N LEU A 992 21.15 -1.03 -17.39
CA LEU A 992 22.04 -1.46 -16.30
C LEU A 992 22.82 -0.29 -15.68
N LYS A 993 23.62 0.43 -16.47
CA LYS A 993 24.41 1.58 -15.97
C LYS A 993 24.78 2.57 -17.07
N THR A 994 25.05 3.81 -16.69
CA THR A 994 25.71 4.84 -17.50
C THR A 994 27.12 5.07 -16.99
N VAL A 995 28.06 5.39 -17.88
CA VAL A 995 29.37 5.96 -17.52
C VAL A 995 29.53 7.31 -18.21
N HIS A 996 30.14 8.31 -17.57
CA HIS A 996 30.33 9.68 -18.05
C HIS A 996 31.76 10.18 -17.74
N ALA A 997 32.59 10.34 -18.77
CA ALA A 997 33.90 10.98 -18.68
C ALA A 997 33.78 12.50 -18.85
N THR A 998 33.55 13.19 -17.72
CA THR A 998 33.25 14.62 -17.67
C THR A 998 34.46 15.52 -17.96
N ARG A 999 35.68 15.07 -17.64
CA ARG A 999 36.93 15.84 -17.84
C ARG A 999 37.98 15.02 -18.57
N ILE A 1000 38.37 15.50 -19.75
CA ILE A 1000 39.35 14.86 -20.63
C ILE A 1000 40.33 15.92 -21.13
N GLU A 1001 41.62 15.77 -20.82
CA GLU A 1001 42.67 16.77 -21.06
C GLU A 1001 43.96 16.08 -21.55
N GLN A 1002 44.96 16.85 -22.02
CA GLN A 1002 46.27 16.29 -22.36
C GLN A 1002 47.25 16.42 -21.18
N VAL A 1003 47.81 15.30 -20.75
CA VAL A 1003 48.88 15.21 -19.74
C VAL A 1003 50.10 14.57 -20.41
N ASP A 1004 51.27 15.22 -20.33
CA ASP A 1004 52.49 14.81 -21.04
C ASP A 1004 52.33 14.57 -22.57
N GLY A 1005 51.29 15.17 -23.17
CA GLY A 1005 50.89 14.99 -24.57
C GLY A 1005 49.85 13.89 -24.82
N ILE A 1006 49.60 13.02 -23.84
CA ILE A 1006 48.65 11.90 -23.89
C ILE A 1006 47.26 12.38 -23.47
N TRP A 1007 46.24 12.10 -24.29
CA TRP A 1007 44.85 12.39 -23.96
C TRP A 1007 44.36 11.46 -22.85
N SER A 1008 44.05 12.05 -21.69
CA SER A 1008 43.79 11.37 -20.44
C SER A 1008 42.41 11.73 -19.91
N VAL A 1009 41.65 10.74 -19.42
CA VAL A 1009 40.45 11.00 -18.62
C VAL A 1009 40.90 11.36 -17.20
N LEU A 1010 40.47 12.52 -16.70
CA LEU A 1010 40.84 13.03 -15.37
C LEU A 1010 39.64 13.13 -14.41
N ASP A 1011 38.44 12.87 -14.89
CA ASP A 1011 37.21 12.79 -14.10
C ASP A 1011 36.22 11.90 -14.88
N ILE A 1012 35.84 10.77 -14.28
CA ILE A 1012 34.90 9.81 -14.84
C ILE A 1012 33.94 9.33 -13.75
N GLN A 1013 32.66 9.22 -14.08
CA GLN A 1013 31.60 8.77 -13.21
C GLN A 1013 30.92 7.55 -13.83
N ALA A 1014 30.52 6.58 -13.03
CA ALA A 1014 29.58 5.52 -13.37
C ALA A 1014 28.33 5.70 -12.51
N GLU A 1015 27.16 5.40 -13.06
CA GLU A 1015 25.83 5.54 -12.46
C GLU A 1015 25.04 4.29 -12.81
N ASN A 1016 24.79 3.42 -11.84
CA ASN A 1016 24.06 2.18 -12.00
C ASN A 1016 22.55 2.47 -12.00
N HIS A 1017 21.84 2.16 -13.08
CA HIS A 1017 20.40 2.45 -13.23
C HIS A 1017 19.51 1.49 -12.46
N LYS A 1018 20.00 0.29 -12.13
CA LYS A 1018 19.28 -0.68 -11.30
C LYS A 1018 19.36 -0.33 -9.83
N THR A 1019 20.59 -0.11 -9.35
CA THR A 1019 20.84 0.12 -7.93
C THR A 1019 20.79 1.60 -7.56
N GLY A 1020 20.95 2.52 -8.52
CA GLY A 1020 21.11 3.96 -8.28
C GLY A 1020 22.47 4.36 -7.72
N HIS A 1021 23.38 3.42 -7.47
CA HIS A 1021 24.73 3.69 -6.95
C HIS A 1021 25.60 4.40 -8.01
N ILE A 1022 26.46 5.32 -7.56
CA ILE A 1022 27.27 6.19 -8.42
C ILE A 1022 28.72 6.22 -7.94
N THR A 1023 29.65 5.69 -8.72
CA THR A 1023 31.10 5.80 -8.46
C THR A 1023 31.73 6.88 -9.33
N ARG A 1024 32.47 7.81 -8.74
CA ARG A 1024 33.28 8.80 -9.43
C ARG A 1024 34.77 8.64 -9.14
N MET A 1025 35.57 8.50 -10.19
CA MET A 1025 37.03 8.45 -10.16
C MET A 1025 37.61 9.76 -10.71
N GLN A 1026 38.30 10.52 -9.86
CA GLN A 1026 39.03 11.73 -10.25
C GLN A 1026 40.53 11.47 -10.19
N PHE A 1027 41.22 11.58 -11.33
CA PHE A 1027 42.66 11.37 -11.40
C PHE A 1027 43.42 12.69 -11.19
N VAL A 1028 44.44 12.64 -10.33
CA VAL A 1028 45.22 13.78 -9.83
C VAL A 1028 46.71 13.44 -9.89
N ASP A 1029 47.57 14.43 -10.10
CA ASP A 1029 49.03 14.30 -10.19
C ASP A 1029 49.55 13.17 -11.12
N THR A 1030 48.76 12.90 -12.17
CA THR A 1030 49.09 12.02 -13.30
C THR A 1030 50.39 12.47 -13.98
N ASP A 1031 51.32 11.52 -14.13
CA ASP A 1031 52.67 11.72 -14.63
C ASP A 1031 53.08 10.47 -15.42
N TYR A 1032 53.18 10.59 -16.74
CA TYR A 1032 53.58 9.52 -17.66
C TYR A 1032 55.11 9.44 -17.83
N HIS A 1033 55.85 10.43 -17.33
CA HIS A 1033 57.30 10.50 -17.35
C HIS A 1033 57.96 10.02 -16.04
N ALA A 1034 57.16 9.69 -15.02
CA ALA A 1034 57.59 9.15 -13.75
C ALA A 1034 58.42 7.86 -13.91
N GLU A 1035 59.59 7.81 -13.25
CA GLU A 1035 60.38 6.57 -13.17
C GLU A 1035 59.66 5.55 -12.27
N VAL A 1036 58.96 4.58 -12.87
CA VAL A 1036 58.26 3.50 -12.15
C VAL A 1036 59.15 2.24 -12.08
N PRO A 1037 59.83 1.96 -10.94
CA PRO A 1037 60.74 0.84 -10.83
C PRO A 1037 59.99 -0.50 -10.69
N SER A 1038 60.44 -1.53 -11.41
CA SER A 1038 59.78 -2.84 -11.50
C SER A 1038 59.54 -3.53 -10.16
N ARG A 1039 60.36 -3.23 -9.13
CA ARG A 1039 60.19 -3.73 -7.74
C ARG A 1039 58.78 -3.52 -7.18
N LEU A 1040 58.05 -2.48 -7.63
CA LEU A 1040 56.73 -2.14 -7.11
C LEU A 1040 55.66 -3.18 -7.50
N PHE A 1041 55.90 -3.95 -8.55
CA PHE A 1041 55.00 -5.00 -9.04
C PHE A 1041 55.35 -6.40 -8.52
N GLU A 1042 56.20 -6.49 -7.49
CA GLU A 1042 56.47 -7.73 -6.75
C GLU A 1042 55.54 -7.82 -5.52
N THR A 1043 55.03 -9.01 -5.22
CA THR A 1043 54.15 -9.25 -4.04
C THR A 1043 54.74 -8.80 -2.70
N HIS A 1044 56.07 -8.75 -2.60
CA HIS A 1044 56.78 -8.28 -1.41
C HIS A 1044 56.72 -6.75 -1.23
N ALA A 1045 56.50 -5.97 -2.30
CA ALA A 1045 56.39 -4.50 -2.23
C ALA A 1045 55.09 -4.05 -1.56
N LEU A 1046 54.00 -4.81 -1.72
CA LEU A 1046 52.73 -4.57 -1.02
C LEU A 1046 52.93 -4.42 0.50
N THR A 1047 53.81 -5.23 1.10
CA THR A 1047 54.14 -5.17 2.54
C THR A 1047 55.00 -3.98 2.97
N ARG A 1048 55.58 -3.23 2.02
CA ARG A 1048 56.58 -2.17 2.27
C ARG A 1048 56.14 -0.77 1.82
N GLY A 1049 55.12 -0.68 0.96
CA GLY A 1049 54.76 0.56 0.27
C GLY A 1049 55.72 0.91 -0.87
N TYR A 1050 55.48 2.08 -1.47
CA TYR A 1050 56.19 2.59 -2.63
C TYR A 1050 57.56 3.22 -2.31
#